data_AF-E2PZ48-F1
#
_entry.id   AF-E2PZ48-F1
#
_cell.length_a   1.000
_cell.length_b   1.000
_cell.length_c   1.000
_cell.angle_alpha   90.00
_cell.angle_beta   90.00
_cell.angle_gamma   90.00
#
_symmetry.space_group_name_H-M   'P 1'
#
loop_
_entity.id
_entity.type
_entity.pdbx_description
1 polymer ?
#
loop_
_entity_poly.entity_id
_entity_poly.type
_entity_poly.pdbx_seq_one_letter_code
_entity_poly.pdbx_strand_id
1 'polypeptide(L)'
;MTATTDSDGGPLRPAATGTAADTAGRRPPVPGRPGAPGTPGLTETARWATTRSVEHLLGRQHSQGWWKGDLQTNVTMDAEDLLLRQFLGILDARTAEAAARFIRGEQRSDGAWATFHGGPGDLSTTVEAYVALRLAGDLPGDPHLAGASAWVRHHGGIAGTRVFTRIWLALFGWWPWDELPELPPELIFLPSWFPLNIYDFGCWARQTIVPLTVVSAMRPVRAAPFALDELHTDPANPRPPRPLAPATTWDGLFQRADRTLRRHRRLVPRRLRRAALAAAARWIVERQESDGCWGGIQPPAVYSLIALNLLGHDLDHPVLRSGIASLDRFAVWRPDGSRMVEACQSPVWDTALATVALADAGLPADHPALVRAAEWLLGEEVVRTGDWAVRRPGLAPGGWAFEFHNDTYPDIDDTAEVILALRRVSHPDPARVDAAVARAGRWTLGMQSAEGGWAAFDADNTSPFPDLLPFCDFGEVTDPPSADVTAHVVEMLAYEGRAHHPRARRGIDWLLERQESCGAWFGRWGTNYLYGTGAVVPALIAAGIPAAHPAVRRAVHWLVSVQNDDGGWGEDQRSYQEEGWAGRGASTASQTAWALLALLAAGERDGGAAERGVAYLAGTQRGDGSWDEPHYTGTGFPWDFSINYHLYRQVFPLTALGRYLHGEGAAAVAAPLRQGG
;
A
#
# COMPACT_ATOMS: atom_id res chain seq x y z
N MET A 1 -32.26 3.68 -50.29
CA MET A 1 -33.25 4.48 -51.04
C MET A 1 -33.09 5.92 -50.59
N THR A 2 -33.07 6.90 -51.51
CA THR A 2 -33.35 8.35 -51.32
C THR A 2 -32.84 9.01 -50.01
N ALA A 3 -31.78 9.83 -49.98
CA ALA A 3 -31.53 11.06 -50.77
C ALA A 3 -32.72 12.06 -50.68
N THR A 4 -32.55 13.38 -50.50
CA THR A 4 -31.45 14.27 -50.92
C THR A 4 -31.63 15.68 -50.27
N THR A 5 -30.53 16.35 -49.82
CA THR A 5 -30.11 17.77 -50.09
C THR A 5 -31.06 18.98 -49.82
N ASP A 6 -30.70 20.26 -49.65
CA ASP A 6 -29.47 21.09 -49.48
C ASP A 6 -29.93 22.57 -49.23
N SER A 7 -29.16 23.62 -48.88
CA SER A 7 -27.78 23.84 -48.35
C SER A 7 -27.66 25.31 -47.84
N ASP A 8 -26.45 25.90 -47.86
CA ASP A 8 -26.08 27.34 -47.85
C ASP A 8 -26.28 28.20 -46.57
N GLY A 9 -25.29 28.97 -46.09
CA GLY A 9 -23.88 29.03 -46.50
C GLY A 9 -23.09 30.24 -45.94
N GLY A 10 -21.78 30.06 -45.74
CA GLY A 10 -20.80 31.16 -45.72
C GLY A 10 -20.31 31.70 -44.36
N PRO A 11 -19.12 32.35 -44.31
CA PRO A 11 -18.21 32.17 -43.17
C PRO A 11 -17.66 33.46 -42.52
N LEU A 12 -17.25 33.37 -41.25
CA LEU A 12 -16.37 34.36 -40.60
C LEU A 12 -15.29 33.69 -39.71
N ARG A 13 -14.04 34.14 -39.85
CA ARG A 13 -12.93 33.88 -38.92
C ARG A 13 -12.73 35.10 -37.97
N PRO A 14 -11.64 35.24 -37.19
CA PRO A 14 -11.71 35.13 -35.73
C PRO A 14 -11.46 36.45 -35.00
N ALA A 15 -11.85 36.55 -33.72
CA ALA A 15 -11.57 37.72 -32.88
C ALA A 15 -10.96 37.35 -31.52
N ALA A 16 -9.74 37.84 -31.35
CA ALA A 16 -8.86 37.95 -30.20
C ALA A 16 -9.47 38.00 -28.77
N THR A 17 -8.79 37.30 -27.87
CA THR A 17 -8.42 37.69 -26.48
C THR A 17 -9.32 38.68 -25.72
N GLY A 18 -10.02 38.18 -24.70
CA GLY A 18 -10.58 38.97 -23.60
C GLY A 18 -10.07 38.48 -22.24
N THR A 19 -9.41 39.35 -21.48
CA THR A 19 -8.90 39.07 -20.13
C THR A 19 -10.03 38.83 -19.14
N ALA A 20 -10.07 37.66 -18.50
CA ALA A 20 -10.96 37.43 -17.34
C ALA A 20 -10.29 37.95 -16.06
N ALA A 21 -10.86 39.00 -15.49
CA ALA A 21 -10.38 39.60 -14.25
C ALA A 21 -10.89 38.85 -13.02
N ASP A 22 -9.97 38.64 -12.07
CA ASP A 22 -10.16 38.66 -10.61
C ASP A 22 -11.61 38.53 -10.08
N THR A 23 -12.06 37.28 -9.92
CA THR A 23 -13.18 36.97 -9.02
C THR A 23 -12.62 36.38 -7.72
N ALA A 24 -12.20 37.27 -6.81
CA ALA A 24 -11.83 36.92 -5.44
C ALA A 24 -12.97 36.15 -4.74
N GLY A 25 -12.85 34.82 -4.73
CA GLY A 25 -13.76 33.93 -4.01
C GLY A 25 -13.74 34.25 -2.52
N ARG A 26 -14.93 34.46 -1.92
CA ARG A 26 -15.07 34.75 -0.50
C ARG A 26 -14.41 33.64 0.34
N ARG A 27 -13.45 34.01 1.19
CA ARG A 27 -13.03 33.17 2.32
C ARG A 27 -14.27 32.73 3.13
N PRO A 28 -14.38 31.47 3.55
CA PRO A 28 -15.35 31.09 4.58
C PRO A 28 -15.01 31.83 5.89
N PRO A 29 -16.01 32.15 6.72
CA PRO A 29 -15.78 32.87 7.98
C PRO A 29 -15.02 31.98 8.98
N VAL A 30 -14.06 32.57 9.68
CA VAL A 30 -13.39 31.97 10.84
C VAL A 30 -14.45 31.66 11.92
N PRO A 31 -14.42 30.49 12.59
CA PRO A 31 -15.35 30.18 13.67
C PRO A 31 -15.27 31.21 14.80
N GLY A 32 -16.38 31.88 15.07
CA GLY A 32 -16.49 32.85 16.17
C GLY A 32 -16.60 32.16 17.54
N ARG A 33 -16.32 32.92 18.61
CA ARG A 33 -16.45 32.47 20.01
C ARG A 33 -17.82 31.80 20.29
N PRO A 34 -17.87 30.77 21.15
CA PRO A 34 -19.14 30.16 21.57
C PRO A 34 -19.98 31.17 22.36
N GLY A 35 -21.23 31.38 21.94
CA GLY A 35 -22.15 32.30 22.64
C GLY A 35 -23.20 33.03 21.80
N ALA A 36 -23.54 32.56 20.60
CA ALA A 36 -24.64 33.11 19.79
C ALA A 36 -25.79 32.08 19.66
N PRO A 37 -27.08 32.46 19.82
CA PRO A 37 -28.19 31.53 19.62
C PRO A 37 -28.42 31.30 18.12
N GLY A 38 -28.19 30.07 17.65
CA GLY A 38 -28.46 29.69 16.25
C GLY A 38 -27.41 28.76 15.62
N THR A 39 -26.22 28.60 16.23
CA THR A 39 -25.23 27.62 15.78
C THR A 39 -25.50 26.26 16.44
N PRO A 40 -25.57 25.15 15.67
CA PRO A 40 -25.65 23.80 16.23
C PRO A 40 -24.51 23.51 17.22
N GLY A 41 -24.79 22.73 18.26
CA GLY A 41 -23.75 22.27 19.19
C GLY A 41 -22.81 21.27 18.51
N LEU A 42 -21.56 21.15 18.96
CA LEU A 42 -20.57 20.27 18.31
C LEU A 42 -21.06 18.82 18.14
N THR A 43 -21.77 18.28 19.14
CA THR A 43 -22.41 16.95 19.09
C THR A 43 -23.48 16.82 18.02
N GLU A 44 -24.21 17.90 17.71
CA GLU A 44 -25.23 17.93 16.64
C GLU A 44 -24.55 17.98 15.27
N THR A 45 -23.52 18.81 15.13
CA THR A 45 -22.68 18.88 13.92
C THR A 45 -22.00 17.54 13.62
N ALA A 46 -21.45 16.87 14.65
CA ALA A 46 -20.86 15.54 14.53
C ALA A 46 -21.90 14.49 14.13
N ARG A 47 -23.11 14.53 14.70
CA ARG A 47 -24.23 13.64 14.33
C ARG A 47 -24.62 13.82 12.87
N TRP A 48 -24.75 15.07 12.40
CA TRP A 48 -25.06 15.38 11.01
C TRP A 48 -23.99 14.85 10.04
N ALA A 49 -22.71 15.09 10.34
CA ALA A 49 -21.60 14.56 9.53
C ALA A 49 -21.57 13.03 9.50
N THR A 50 -21.81 12.38 10.66
CA THR A 50 -21.90 10.92 10.78
C THR A 50 -23.02 10.36 9.91
N THR A 51 -24.25 10.88 10.01
CA THR A 51 -25.40 10.41 9.22
C THR A 51 -25.11 10.47 7.71
N ARG A 52 -24.53 11.56 7.22
CA ARG A 52 -24.21 11.73 5.80
C ARG A 52 -23.08 10.81 5.33
N SER A 53 -22.10 10.54 6.18
CA SER A 53 -21.02 9.60 5.89
C SER A 53 -21.50 8.15 5.89
N VAL A 54 -22.40 7.78 6.80
CA VAL A 54 -23.14 6.50 6.77
C VAL A 54 -23.88 6.33 5.45
N GLU A 55 -24.67 7.32 5.04
CA GLU A 55 -25.43 7.29 3.77
C GLU A 55 -24.49 7.13 2.57
N HIS A 56 -23.39 7.89 2.53
CA HIS A 56 -22.37 7.81 1.48
C HIS A 56 -21.73 6.41 1.41
N LEU A 57 -21.26 5.89 2.55
CA LEU A 57 -20.54 4.62 2.60
C LEU A 57 -21.47 3.44 2.29
N LEU A 58 -22.70 3.42 2.82
CA LEU A 58 -23.71 2.41 2.45
C LEU A 58 -24.03 2.45 0.95
N GLY A 59 -24.12 3.64 0.35
CA GLY A 59 -24.33 3.82 -1.08
C GLY A 59 -23.18 3.30 -1.97
N ARG A 60 -22.01 3.01 -1.38
CA ARG A 60 -20.84 2.44 -2.06
C ARG A 60 -20.64 0.93 -1.86
N GLN A 61 -21.50 0.25 -1.08
CA GLN A 61 -21.37 -1.19 -0.90
C GLN A 61 -21.60 -1.92 -2.24
N HIS A 62 -20.72 -2.83 -2.60
CA HIS A 62 -20.93 -3.70 -3.75
C HIS A 62 -22.09 -4.68 -3.51
N SER A 63 -22.75 -5.12 -4.58
CA SER A 63 -23.89 -6.04 -4.53
C SER A 63 -23.61 -7.36 -3.79
N GLN A 64 -22.35 -7.80 -3.74
CA GLN A 64 -21.91 -8.99 -3.02
C GLN A 64 -21.63 -8.78 -1.53
N GLY A 65 -21.58 -7.54 -1.03
CA GLY A 65 -21.37 -7.22 0.38
C GLY A 65 -20.06 -6.49 0.73
N TRP A 66 -19.07 -6.51 -0.17
CA TRP A 66 -17.78 -5.85 0.05
C TRP A 66 -17.77 -4.35 -0.26
N TRP A 67 -16.76 -3.65 0.25
CA TRP A 67 -16.31 -2.33 -0.20
C TRP A 67 -14.92 -2.43 -0.80
N LYS A 68 -14.60 -1.50 -1.70
CA LYS A 68 -13.25 -1.34 -2.25
C LYS A 68 -13.05 0.12 -2.67
N GLY A 69 -11.95 0.73 -2.24
CA GLY A 69 -11.43 1.97 -2.78
C GLY A 69 -10.65 1.76 -4.08
N ASP A 70 -10.25 2.86 -4.71
CA ASP A 70 -9.11 2.84 -5.63
C ASP A 70 -7.83 2.87 -4.79
N LEU A 71 -6.84 2.04 -5.16
CA LEU A 71 -5.52 2.00 -4.52
C LEU A 71 -4.50 2.66 -5.45
N GLN A 72 -4.29 3.96 -5.22
CA GLN A 72 -3.40 4.78 -6.05
C GLN A 72 -2.00 4.83 -5.45
N THR A 73 -0.99 4.66 -6.31
CA THR A 73 0.44 4.79 -5.93
C THR A 73 1.10 5.82 -6.85
N ASN A 74 2.02 5.43 -7.72
CA ASN A 74 2.67 6.32 -8.68
C ASN A 74 2.66 5.71 -10.08
N VAL A 75 3.09 6.50 -11.07
CA VAL A 75 3.01 6.17 -12.50
C VAL A 75 3.87 4.97 -12.95
N THR A 76 4.73 4.41 -12.09
CA THR A 76 5.53 3.23 -12.46
C THR A 76 4.66 2.01 -12.73
N MET A 77 3.53 1.82 -12.01
CA MET A 77 2.62 0.69 -12.23
C MET A 77 2.09 0.64 -13.68
N ASP A 78 1.66 1.78 -14.21
CA ASP A 78 1.24 1.93 -15.62
C ASP A 78 2.42 1.86 -16.60
N ALA A 79 3.55 2.49 -16.27
CA ALA A 79 4.73 2.48 -17.15
C ALA A 79 5.31 1.08 -17.36
N GLU A 80 5.40 0.30 -16.28
CA GLU A 80 5.87 -1.08 -16.28
C GLU A 80 4.86 -2.03 -16.94
N ASP A 81 3.55 -1.80 -16.82
CA ASP A 81 2.53 -2.54 -17.58
C ASP A 81 2.65 -2.30 -19.09
N LEU A 82 2.89 -1.05 -19.54
CA LEU A 82 3.17 -0.79 -20.96
C LEU A 82 4.47 -1.47 -21.43
N LEU A 83 5.52 -1.44 -20.61
CA LEU A 83 6.80 -2.12 -20.89
C LEU A 83 6.65 -3.65 -20.95
N LEU A 84 5.87 -4.25 -20.05
CA LEU A 84 5.54 -5.67 -20.07
C LEU A 84 4.80 -6.04 -21.36
N ARG A 85 3.73 -5.29 -21.68
CA ARG A 85 2.91 -5.56 -22.89
C ARG A 85 3.75 -5.40 -24.16
N GLN A 86 4.66 -4.42 -24.20
CA GLN A 86 5.62 -4.26 -25.29
C GLN A 86 6.62 -5.43 -25.35
N PHE A 87 7.12 -5.93 -24.21
CA PHE A 87 8.06 -7.05 -24.16
C PHE A 87 7.43 -8.38 -24.63
N LEU A 88 6.15 -8.59 -24.27
CA LEU A 88 5.36 -9.75 -24.68
C LEU A 88 4.79 -9.63 -26.11
N GLY A 89 4.79 -8.44 -26.70
CA GLY A 89 4.26 -8.18 -28.05
C GLY A 89 2.73 -8.04 -28.10
N ILE A 90 2.11 -7.63 -26.99
CA ILE A 90 0.65 -7.52 -26.81
C ILE A 90 0.17 -6.08 -26.52
N LEU A 91 1.06 -5.08 -26.62
CA LEU A 91 0.69 -3.68 -26.40
C LEU A 91 -0.22 -3.17 -27.52
N ASP A 92 -1.43 -2.75 -27.14
CA ASP A 92 -2.40 -2.14 -28.04
C ASP A 92 -2.50 -0.61 -27.84
N ALA A 93 -2.97 0.09 -28.88
CA ALA A 93 -3.06 1.55 -28.89
C ALA A 93 -4.05 2.14 -27.87
N ARG A 94 -5.15 1.43 -27.53
CA ARG A 94 -6.14 1.92 -26.57
C ARG A 94 -5.56 1.89 -25.16
N THR A 95 -4.88 0.81 -24.79
CA THR A 95 -4.19 0.70 -23.50
C THR A 95 -3.07 1.73 -23.39
N ALA A 96 -2.26 1.89 -24.45
CA ALA A 96 -1.19 2.90 -24.50
C ALA A 96 -1.72 4.34 -24.34
N GLU A 97 -2.77 4.72 -25.08
CA GLU A 97 -3.34 6.08 -25.00
C GLU A 97 -3.95 6.37 -23.62
N ALA A 98 -4.68 5.41 -23.04
CA ALA A 98 -5.34 5.58 -21.76
C ALA A 98 -4.35 5.68 -20.58
N ALA A 99 -3.31 4.85 -20.58
CA ALA A 99 -2.21 4.95 -19.62
C ALA A 99 -1.43 6.27 -19.80
N ALA A 100 -1.10 6.65 -21.03
CA ALA A 100 -0.41 7.92 -21.30
C ALA A 100 -1.23 9.15 -20.91
N ARG A 101 -2.58 9.08 -20.98
CA ARG A 101 -3.47 10.14 -20.45
C ARG A 101 -3.33 10.28 -18.93
N PHE A 102 -3.27 9.17 -18.18
CA PHE A 102 -3.01 9.20 -16.74
C PHE A 102 -1.60 9.71 -16.43
N ILE A 103 -0.56 9.13 -17.05
CA ILE A 103 0.83 9.49 -16.81
C ILE A 103 1.07 10.99 -17.08
N ARG A 104 0.54 11.56 -18.16
CA ARG A 104 0.64 13.03 -18.40
C ARG A 104 -0.10 13.86 -17.34
N GLY A 105 -1.19 13.37 -16.77
CA GLY A 105 -1.95 14.06 -15.73
C GLY A 105 -1.19 14.19 -14.41
N GLU A 106 -0.33 13.22 -14.10
CA GLU A 106 0.49 13.20 -12.87
C GLU A 106 1.84 13.92 -13.01
N GLN A 107 2.13 14.56 -14.17
CA GLN A 107 3.40 15.26 -14.37
C GLN A 107 3.44 16.58 -13.61
N ARG A 108 4.56 16.83 -12.92
CA ARG A 108 4.83 18.08 -12.19
C ARG A 108 5.22 19.22 -13.14
N SER A 109 5.10 20.45 -12.64
CA SER A 109 5.49 21.66 -13.36
C SER A 109 6.99 21.81 -13.67
N ASP A 110 7.85 21.04 -12.99
CA ASP A 110 9.29 20.93 -13.28
C ASP A 110 9.64 19.84 -14.31
N GLY A 111 8.64 19.15 -14.85
CA GLY A 111 8.77 18.09 -15.84
C GLY A 111 8.97 16.68 -15.25
N ALA A 112 9.07 16.54 -13.93
CA ALA A 112 9.28 15.27 -13.26
C ALA A 112 7.97 14.59 -12.82
N TRP A 113 8.08 13.37 -12.31
CA TRP A 113 7.03 12.66 -11.58
C TRP A 113 7.49 12.34 -10.17
N ALA A 114 6.55 12.28 -9.21
CA ALA A 114 6.81 11.97 -7.81
C ALA A 114 6.28 10.58 -7.43
N THR A 115 6.77 10.02 -6.32
CA THR A 115 6.26 8.79 -5.72
C THR A 115 4.99 9.00 -4.88
N PHE A 116 4.67 10.25 -4.50
CA PHE A 116 3.49 10.63 -3.74
C PHE A 116 3.02 12.07 -4.06
N HIS A 117 1.76 12.38 -3.73
CA HIS A 117 1.19 13.72 -3.95
C HIS A 117 1.96 14.82 -3.21
N GLY A 118 2.41 15.84 -3.94
CA GLY A 118 3.22 16.93 -3.37
C GLY A 118 4.66 16.56 -3.03
N GLY A 119 5.09 15.33 -3.31
CA GLY A 119 6.47 14.86 -3.14
C GLY A 119 7.45 15.49 -4.13
N PRO A 120 8.78 15.37 -3.88
CA PRO A 120 9.80 15.78 -4.84
C PRO A 120 9.73 14.91 -6.11
N GLY A 121 10.35 15.38 -7.20
CA GLY A 121 10.53 14.54 -8.38
C GLY A 121 11.48 13.38 -8.10
N ASP A 122 11.09 12.16 -8.46
CA ASP A 122 11.94 10.97 -8.42
C ASP A 122 12.50 10.65 -9.81
N LEU A 123 13.78 10.26 -9.85
CA LEU A 123 14.50 9.96 -11.07
C LEU A 123 14.05 8.66 -11.73
N SER A 124 13.77 7.62 -10.94
CA SER A 124 13.39 6.31 -11.46
C SER A 124 11.99 6.38 -12.10
N THR A 125 11.04 6.94 -11.35
CA THR A 125 9.67 7.25 -11.77
C THR A 125 9.64 8.14 -13.01
N THR A 126 10.47 9.19 -13.06
CA THR A 126 10.53 10.10 -14.22
C THR A 126 11.09 9.42 -15.48
N VAL A 127 12.10 8.55 -15.35
CA VAL A 127 12.63 7.78 -16.49
C VAL A 127 11.62 6.76 -17.00
N GLU A 128 10.94 6.03 -16.11
CA GLU A 128 9.92 5.05 -16.49
C GLU A 128 8.71 5.73 -17.15
N ALA A 129 8.21 6.82 -16.58
CA ALA A 129 7.14 7.65 -17.16
C ALA A 129 7.51 8.19 -18.56
N TYR A 130 8.74 8.69 -18.72
CA TYR A 130 9.24 9.15 -20.02
C TYR A 130 9.20 8.02 -21.07
N VAL A 131 9.70 6.83 -20.72
CA VAL A 131 9.72 5.67 -21.63
C VAL A 131 8.29 5.22 -21.98
N ALA A 132 7.37 5.23 -21.01
CA ALA A 132 5.97 4.87 -21.23
C ALA A 132 5.25 5.84 -22.19
N LEU A 133 5.48 7.16 -22.06
CA LEU A 133 4.94 8.15 -23.00
C LEU A 133 5.52 7.99 -24.40
N ARG A 134 6.82 7.67 -24.51
CA ARG A 134 7.47 7.34 -25.79
C ARG A 134 6.90 6.06 -26.43
N LEU A 135 6.51 5.06 -25.64
CA LEU A 135 5.78 3.87 -26.13
C LEU A 135 4.37 4.22 -26.64
N ALA A 136 3.72 5.22 -26.05
CA ALA A 136 2.41 5.72 -26.48
C ALA A 136 2.45 6.67 -27.70
N GLY A 137 3.64 7.04 -28.18
CA GLY A 137 3.84 7.81 -29.41
C GLY A 137 4.25 9.28 -29.23
N ASP A 138 4.41 9.75 -27.99
CA ASP A 138 4.90 11.09 -27.69
C ASP A 138 6.35 11.26 -28.19
N LEU A 139 6.75 12.49 -28.57
CA LEU A 139 8.04 12.76 -29.21
C LEU A 139 9.04 13.42 -28.24
N PRO A 140 10.36 13.15 -28.36
CA PRO A 140 11.38 13.74 -27.47
C PRO A 140 11.37 15.27 -27.40
N GLY A 141 10.93 15.92 -28.49
CA GLY A 141 10.85 17.37 -28.62
C GLY A 141 9.53 17.99 -28.14
N ASP A 142 8.54 17.19 -27.74
CA ASP A 142 7.30 17.71 -27.16
C ASP A 142 7.61 18.38 -25.82
N PRO A 143 6.98 19.52 -25.46
CA PRO A 143 7.40 20.34 -24.32
C PRO A 143 7.48 19.58 -22.98
N HIS A 144 6.58 18.62 -22.75
CA HIS A 144 6.56 17.80 -21.53
C HIS A 144 7.71 16.80 -21.46
N LEU A 145 8.07 16.16 -22.58
CA LEU A 145 9.22 15.26 -22.66
C LEU A 145 10.56 16.00 -22.74
N ALA A 146 10.59 17.19 -23.35
CA ALA A 146 11.75 18.06 -23.34
C ALA A 146 12.07 18.54 -21.90
N GLY A 147 11.04 18.89 -21.11
CA GLY A 147 11.17 19.19 -19.69
C GLY A 147 11.68 17.99 -18.88
N ALA A 148 11.01 16.84 -19.01
CA ALA A 148 11.39 15.60 -18.32
C ALA A 148 12.85 15.17 -18.63
N SER A 149 13.27 15.17 -19.90
CA SER A 149 14.64 14.79 -20.28
C SER A 149 15.71 15.78 -19.81
N ALA A 150 15.39 17.08 -19.74
CA ALA A 150 16.27 18.07 -19.12
C ALA A 150 16.40 17.85 -17.61
N TRP A 151 15.28 17.57 -16.92
CA TRP A 151 15.25 17.24 -15.49
C TRP A 151 16.04 15.97 -15.20
N VAL A 152 15.83 14.89 -15.96
CA VAL A 152 16.54 13.60 -15.81
C VAL A 152 18.05 13.78 -15.95
N ARG A 153 18.51 14.54 -16.95
CA ARG A 153 19.95 14.83 -17.13
C ARG A 153 20.52 15.66 -15.97
N HIS A 154 19.75 16.61 -15.41
CA HIS A 154 20.20 17.37 -14.24
C HIS A 154 20.41 16.46 -13.00
N HIS A 155 19.57 15.43 -12.84
CA HIS A 155 19.58 14.53 -11.69
C HIS A 155 20.43 13.26 -11.89
N GLY A 156 21.34 13.23 -12.88
CA GLY A 156 22.30 12.15 -13.08
C GLY A 156 21.97 11.14 -14.18
N GLY A 157 20.86 11.35 -14.90
CA GLY A 157 20.46 10.57 -16.08
C GLY A 157 20.07 9.12 -15.76
N ILE A 158 19.90 8.30 -16.80
CA ILE A 158 19.58 6.86 -16.67
C ILE A 158 20.51 6.14 -15.68
N ALA A 159 21.80 6.46 -15.67
CA ALA A 159 22.77 5.83 -14.76
C ALA A 159 22.48 6.12 -13.27
N GLY A 160 21.71 7.17 -12.95
CA GLY A 160 21.23 7.50 -11.59
C GLY A 160 20.11 6.60 -11.06
N THR A 161 19.38 5.89 -11.92
CA THR A 161 18.16 5.14 -11.53
C THR A 161 18.42 3.89 -10.67
N ARG A 162 17.39 3.42 -9.96
CA ARG A 162 17.37 2.16 -9.17
C ARG A 162 17.61 0.91 -10.02
N VAL A 163 17.88 -0.23 -9.40
CA VAL A 163 18.13 -1.51 -10.10
C VAL A 163 16.91 -1.96 -10.92
N PHE A 164 15.70 -1.83 -10.39
CA PHE A 164 14.46 -2.20 -11.11
C PHE A 164 14.30 -1.46 -12.44
N THR A 165 14.46 -0.14 -12.46
CA THR A 165 14.43 0.66 -13.70
C THR A 165 15.50 0.20 -14.68
N ARG A 166 16.72 -0.08 -14.20
CA ARG A 166 17.81 -0.59 -15.06
C ARG A 166 17.56 -2.01 -15.57
N ILE A 167 16.78 -2.84 -14.88
CA ILE A 167 16.31 -4.15 -15.36
C ILE A 167 15.34 -3.95 -16.54
N TRP A 168 14.36 -3.07 -16.41
CA TRP A 168 13.47 -2.70 -17.53
C TRP A 168 14.22 -2.20 -18.74
N LEU A 169 15.17 -1.29 -18.54
CA LEU A 169 16.02 -0.79 -19.61
C LEU A 169 16.88 -1.89 -20.24
N ALA A 170 17.30 -2.90 -19.47
CA ALA A 170 18.06 -4.05 -19.98
C ALA A 170 17.22 -5.06 -20.77
N LEU A 171 15.93 -5.22 -20.46
CA LEU A 171 14.99 -6.04 -21.24
C LEU A 171 14.87 -5.57 -22.70
N PHE A 172 15.12 -4.29 -22.97
CA PHE A 172 15.12 -3.66 -24.31
C PHE A 172 16.51 -3.28 -24.84
N GLY A 173 17.57 -3.55 -24.08
CA GLY A 173 18.96 -3.27 -24.48
C GLY A 173 19.41 -1.81 -24.33
N TRP A 174 18.58 -0.93 -23.74
CA TRP A 174 18.99 0.42 -23.32
C TRP A 174 19.99 0.41 -22.17
N TRP A 175 20.03 -0.66 -21.37
CA TRP A 175 21.04 -0.88 -20.33
C TRP A 175 21.71 -2.26 -20.48
N PRO A 176 23.04 -2.39 -20.29
CA PRO A 176 23.71 -3.69 -20.38
C PRO A 176 23.47 -4.56 -19.15
N TRP A 177 23.03 -5.81 -19.36
CA TRP A 177 22.89 -6.82 -18.30
C TRP A 177 24.16 -7.07 -17.48
N ASP A 178 25.36 -6.83 -18.03
CA ASP A 178 26.63 -7.00 -17.31
C ASP A 178 26.91 -5.89 -16.27
N GLU A 179 26.10 -4.82 -16.20
CA GLU A 179 26.15 -3.76 -15.17
C GLU A 179 25.05 -3.91 -14.08
N LEU A 180 24.15 -4.89 -14.21
CA LEU A 180 23.09 -5.18 -13.23
C LEU A 180 23.56 -6.20 -12.18
N PRO A 181 23.19 -6.08 -10.89
CA PRO A 181 23.50 -7.09 -9.86
C PRO A 181 23.15 -8.52 -10.27
N GLU A 182 24.03 -9.48 -9.97
CA GLU A 182 23.81 -10.88 -10.33
C GLU A 182 22.85 -11.57 -9.32
N LEU A 183 21.70 -12.04 -9.80
CA LEU A 183 20.75 -12.86 -9.03
C LEU A 183 20.75 -14.31 -9.54
N PRO A 184 21.49 -15.23 -8.92
CA PRO A 184 21.59 -16.61 -9.38
C PRO A 184 20.33 -17.43 -9.03
N PRO A 185 19.71 -18.16 -9.98
CA PRO A 185 18.56 -19.02 -9.70
C PRO A 185 18.88 -20.18 -8.77
N GLU A 186 20.17 -20.49 -8.57
CA GLU A 186 20.62 -21.47 -7.57
C GLU A 186 20.21 -21.12 -6.13
N LEU A 187 19.79 -19.87 -5.83
CA LEU A 187 19.20 -19.48 -4.54
C LEU A 187 17.99 -20.35 -4.15
N ILE A 188 17.24 -20.89 -5.13
CA ILE A 188 16.09 -21.78 -4.92
C ILE A 188 16.46 -23.10 -4.19
N PHE A 189 17.75 -23.44 -4.13
CA PHE A 189 18.24 -24.65 -3.45
C PHE A 189 18.83 -24.38 -2.05
N LEU A 190 18.87 -23.13 -1.59
CA LEU A 190 19.29 -22.82 -0.23
C LEU A 190 18.21 -23.27 0.77
N PRO A 191 18.54 -24.08 1.79
CA PRO A 191 17.57 -24.51 2.79
C PRO A 191 17.18 -23.35 3.72
N SER A 192 16.01 -23.40 4.33
CA SER A 192 15.40 -22.33 5.15
C SER A 192 16.16 -21.90 6.42
N TRP A 193 17.25 -22.61 6.76
CA TRP A 193 18.18 -22.26 7.84
C TRP A 193 19.46 -21.55 7.35
N PHE A 194 19.72 -21.54 6.04
CA PHE A 194 20.94 -20.96 5.46
C PHE A 194 20.70 -19.49 5.08
N PRO A 195 21.61 -18.55 5.41
CA PRO A 195 21.43 -17.13 5.11
C PRO A 195 21.15 -16.86 3.63
N LEU A 196 20.27 -15.90 3.33
CA LEU A 196 19.86 -15.51 1.96
C LEU A 196 19.08 -16.59 1.19
N ASN A 197 18.53 -17.61 1.88
CA ASN A 197 17.50 -18.45 1.29
C ASN A 197 16.24 -17.61 0.99
N ILE A 198 15.37 -18.07 0.08
CA ILE A 198 14.23 -17.25 -0.38
C ILE A 198 13.21 -16.91 0.73
N TYR A 199 13.20 -17.65 1.85
CA TYR A 199 12.32 -17.40 3.00
C TYR A 199 12.96 -16.50 4.08
N ASP A 200 14.16 -15.97 3.83
CA ASP A 200 14.73 -14.83 4.59
C ASP A 200 14.23 -13.48 4.07
N PHE A 201 13.66 -13.43 2.86
CA PHE A 201 13.01 -12.24 2.29
C PHE A 201 11.54 -12.19 2.70
N GLY A 202 10.95 -10.99 2.79
CA GLY A 202 9.50 -10.80 2.97
C GLY A 202 8.71 -11.37 1.78
N CYS A 203 7.42 -11.67 1.95
CA CYS A 203 6.63 -12.40 0.94
C CYS A 203 6.60 -11.69 -0.44
N TRP A 204 6.49 -10.36 -0.46
CA TRP A 204 6.48 -9.52 -1.65
C TRP A 204 7.83 -9.59 -2.40
N ALA A 205 8.92 -9.50 -1.66
CA ALA A 205 10.28 -9.52 -2.19
C ALA A 205 10.65 -10.93 -2.67
N ARG A 206 10.27 -11.97 -1.92
CA ARG A 206 10.44 -13.39 -2.30
C ARG A 206 9.81 -13.69 -3.66
N GLN A 207 8.54 -13.33 -3.83
CA GLN A 207 7.80 -13.56 -5.07
C GLN A 207 8.30 -12.71 -6.23
N THR A 208 8.97 -11.58 -5.96
CA THR A 208 9.67 -10.76 -6.97
C THR A 208 11.03 -11.37 -7.35
N ILE A 209 11.79 -11.85 -6.36
CA ILE A 209 13.17 -12.33 -6.54
C ILE A 209 13.22 -13.67 -7.27
N VAL A 210 12.36 -14.63 -6.95
CA VAL A 210 12.38 -15.95 -7.62
C VAL A 210 12.25 -15.82 -9.15
N PRO A 211 11.24 -15.14 -9.73
CA PRO A 211 11.19 -14.91 -11.17
C PRO A 211 12.35 -14.03 -11.67
N LEU A 212 12.79 -13.01 -10.92
CA LEU A 212 13.96 -12.22 -11.34
C LEU A 212 15.26 -13.02 -11.42
N THR A 213 15.45 -14.09 -10.64
CA THR A 213 16.59 -14.99 -10.83
C THR A 213 16.53 -15.74 -12.17
N VAL A 214 15.34 -16.03 -12.69
CA VAL A 214 15.13 -16.59 -14.03
C VAL A 214 15.49 -15.52 -15.08
N VAL A 215 14.94 -14.31 -14.95
CA VAL A 215 15.21 -13.20 -15.89
C VAL A 215 16.70 -12.85 -15.92
N SER A 216 17.35 -12.70 -14.76
CA SER A 216 18.77 -12.38 -14.61
C SER A 216 19.71 -13.51 -15.08
N ALA A 217 19.26 -14.76 -15.06
CA ALA A 217 19.98 -15.89 -15.65
C ALA A 217 19.84 -15.95 -17.18
N MET A 218 18.67 -15.59 -17.72
CA MET A 218 18.36 -15.64 -19.15
C MET A 218 18.86 -14.42 -19.92
N ARG A 219 18.87 -13.24 -19.27
CA ARG A 219 19.33 -11.95 -19.80
C ARG A 219 18.79 -11.61 -21.19
N PRO A 220 17.47 -11.65 -21.38
CA PRO A 220 16.86 -11.39 -22.67
C PRO A 220 17.04 -9.94 -23.10
N VAL A 221 17.08 -9.72 -24.40
CA VAL A 221 17.02 -8.40 -25.01
C VAL A 221 16.03 -8.47 -26.17
N ARG A 222 14.91 -7.75 -26.05
CA ARG A 222 14.06 -7.39 -27.19
C ARG A 222 14.65 -6.15 -27.86
N ALA A 223 14.39 -5.96 -29.15
CA ALA A 223 14.85 -4.74 -29.83
C ALA A 223 14.11 -3.52 -29.26
N ALA A 224 14.85 -2.50 -28.84
CA ALA A 224 14.28 -1.22 -28.44
C ALA A 224 13.47 -0.59 -29.59
N PRO A 225 12.25 -0.08 -29.34
CA PRO A 225 11.46 0.62 -30.36
C PRO A 225 12.05 2.00 -30.73
N PHE A 226 12.92 2.58 -29.91
CA PHE A 226 13.54 3.89 -30.12
C PHE A 226 14.84 4.06 -29.32
N ALA A 227 15.61 5.12 -29.58
CA ALA A 227 16.74 5.55 -28.75
C ALA A 227 16.30 6.42 -27.56
N LEU A 228 17.18 6.52 -26.55
CA LEU A 228 17.01 7.29 -25.30
C LEU A 228 18.20 8.21 -25.01
N ASP A 229 18.92 8.66 -26.06
CA ASP A 229 20.17 9.41 -25.94
C ASP A 229 20.00 10.68 -25.10
N GLU A 230 18.85 11.35 -25.23
CA GLU A 230 18.43 12.54 -24.48
C GLU A 230 18.27 12.36 -22.97
N LEU A 231 18.26 11.13 -22.45
CA LEU A 231 18.20 10.83 -21.01
C LEU A 231 19.58 10.57 -20.38
N HIS A 232 20.65 10.53 -21.17
CA HIS A 232 22.01 10.40 -20.65
C HIS A 232 22.62 11.78 -20.36
N THR A 233 23.35 11.89 -19.25
CA THR A 233 24.10 13.10 -18.88
C THR A 233 25.14 13.47 -19.94
N ASP A 234 25.81 12.45 -20.47
CA ASP A 234 26.68 12.50 -21.64
C ASP A 234 26.35 11.29 -22.55
N PRO A 235 25.75 11.49 -23.73
CA PRO A 235 25.47 10.41 -24.68
C PRO A 235 26.74 9.70 -25.21
N ALA A 236 27.91 10.34 -25.17
CA ALA A 236 29.18 9.71 -25.53
C ALA A 236 29.73 8.82 -24.40
N ASN A 237 29.31 9.07 -23.16
CA ASN A 237 29.62 8.27 -21.98
C ASN A 237 28.36 7.93 -21.18
N PRO A 238 27.44 7.11 -21.73
CA PRO A 238 26.12 6.86 -21.13
C PRO A 238 26.17 6.09 -19.79
N ARG A 239 27.36 5.62 -19.40
CA ARG A 239 27.65 4.75 -18.25
C ARG A 239 28.91 5.23 -17.53
N PRO A 240 28.89 6.42 -16.88
CA PRO A 240 30.05 6.93 -16.16
C PRO A 240 30.44 5.96 -15.02
N PRO A 241 31.72 5.59 -14.88
CA PRO A 241 32.15 4.61 -13.90
C PRO A 241 31.98 5.15 -12.48
N ARG A 242 31.23 4.42 -11.64
CA ARG A 242 31.12 4.74 -10.20
C ARG A 242 32.25 4.07 -9.40
N PRO A 243 32.86 4.77 -8.42
CA PRO A 243 33.75 4.13 -7.47
C PRO A 243 32.97 3.11 -6.62
N LEU A 244 33.62 2.03 -6.21
CA LEU A 244 33.05 1.11 -5.23
C LEU A 244 32.97 1.77 -3.86
N ALA A 245 31.98 1.35 -3.05
CA ALA A 245 31.97 1.66 -1.63
C ALA A 245 33.23 1.09 -0.92
N PRO A 246 33.70 1.73 0.17
CA PRO A 246 34.97 1.41 0.81
C PRO A 246 35.15 -0.06 1.16
N ALA A 247 36.41 -0.52 1.27
CA ALA A 247 36.68 -1.95 1.46
C ALA A 247 36.09 -2.52 2.77
N THR A 248 35.83 -1.63 3.72
CA THR A 248 35.40 -1.86 5.10
C THR A 248 33.89 -1.74 5.32
N THR A 249 33.09 -1.35 4.32
CA THR A 249 31.61 -1.33 4.44
C THR A 249 30.99 -2.61 3.87
N TRP A 250 29.77 -2.92 4.33
CA TRP A 250 28.98 -4.04 3.80
C TRP A 250 28.70 -3.88 2.31
N ASP A 251 28.22 -2.72 1.86
CA ASP A 251 27.99 -2.45 0.42
C ASP A 251 29.26 -2.65 -0.39
N GLY A 252 30.42 -2.22 0.09
CA GLY A 252 31.68 -2.47 -0.58
C GLY A 252 31.96 -3.98 -0.69
N LEU A 253 31.79 -4.72 0.41
CA LEU A 253 32.00 -6.17 0.46
C LEU A 253 31.08 -6.89 -0.51
N PHE A 254 29.78 -6.58 -0.48
CA PHE A 254 28.76 -7.17 -1.34
C PHE A 254 28.93 -6.76 -2.81
N GLN A 255 29.30 -5.53 -3.13
CA GLN A 255 29.67 -5.12 -4.50
C GLN A 255 30.89 -5.90 -5.03
N ARG A 256 31.84 -6.29 -4.17
CA ARG A 256 32.98 -7.15 -4.55
C ARG A 256 32.61 -8.64 -4.58
N ALA A 257 31.68 -9.08 -3.76
CA ALA A 257 31.09 -10.41 -3.83
C ALA A 257 30.32 -10.60 -5.15
N ASP A 258 29.51 -9.61 -5.55
CA ASP A 258 28.84 -9.56 -6.86
C ASP A 258 29.84 -9.64 -8.03
N ARG A 259 30.93 -8.85 -8.02
CA ARG A 259 32.02 -8.98 -9.01
C ARG A 259 32.63 -10.38 -9.05
N THR A 260 32.63 -11.09 -7.92
CA THR A 260 33.10 -12.48 -7.82
C THR A 260 32.05 -13.45 -8.36
N LEU A 261 30.76 -13.24 -8.08
CA LEU A 261 29.64 -13.99 -8.64
C LEU A 261 29.58 -13.88 -10.17
N ARG A 262 29.78 -12.69 -10.75
CA ARG A 262 29.88 -12.49 -12.22
C ARG A 262 30.96 -13.36 -12.86
N ARG A 263 32.09 -13.57 -12.17
CA ARG A 263 33.18 -14.46 -12.61
C ARG A 263 32.80 -15.93 -12.40
N HIS A 264 32.25 -16.26 -11.23
CA HIS A 264 31.83 -17.61 -10.86
C HIS A 264 30.65 -18.14 -11.71
N ARG A 265 29.80 -17.26 -12.26
CA ARG A 265 28.72 -17.60 -13.21
C ARG A 265 29.19 -18.51 -14.35
N ARG A 266 30.42 -18.30 -14.86
CA ARG A 266 31.02 -19.11 -15.93
C ARG A 266 31.42 -20.53 -15.49
N LEU A 267 31.48 -20.77 -14.18
CA LEU A 267 31.90 -22.04 -13.55
C LEU A 267 30.70 -22.88 -13.09
N VAL A 268 29.51 -22.29 -12.96
CA VAL A 268 28.30 -23.01 -12.54
C VAL A 268 27.94 -24.12 -13.54
N PRO A 269 27.81 -25.39 -13.12
CA PRO A 269 27.48 -26.48 -14.04
C PRO A 269 26.14 -26.26 -14.74
N ARG A 270 26.11 -26.35 -16.07
CA ARG A 270 24.89 -26.16 -16.89
C ARG A 270 23.69 -27.03 -16.46
N ARG A 271 23.96 -28.21 -15.89
CA ARG A 271 22.91 -29.10 -15.33
C ARG A 271 22.29 -28.52 -14.06
N LEU A 272 23.09 -27.92 -13.17
CA LEU A 272 22.61 -27.25 -11.96
C LEU A 272 21.78 -26.01 -12.33
N ARG A 273 22.29 -25.15 -13.22
CA ARG A 273 21.56 -23.98 -13.74
C ARG A 273 20.20 -24.36 -14.33
N ARG A 274 20.14 -25.43 -15.13
CA ARG A 274 18.86 -25.93 -15.69
C ARG A 274 17.92 -26.47 -14.61
N ALA A 275 18.44 -27.19 -13.61
CA ALA A 275 17.63 -27.68 -12.50
C ALA A 275 17.07 -26.53 -11.64
N ALA A 276 17.87 -25.49 -11.40
CA ALA A 276 17.48 -24.28 -10.68
C ALA A 276 16.35 -23.53 -11.41
N LEU A 277 16.52 -23.28 -12.72
CA LEU A 277 15.49 -22.65 -13.56
C LEU A 277 14.18 -23.47 -13.55
N ALA A 278 14.27 -24.80 -13.64
CA ALA A 278 13.08 -25.67 -13.58
C ALA A 278 12.42 -25.73 -12.19
N ALA A 279 13.19 -25.52 -11.12
CA ALA A 279 12.66 -25.41 -9.75
C ALA A 279 11.96 -24.05 -9.53
N ALA A 280 12.58 -22.95 -9.97
CA ALA A 280 11.96 -21.62 -9.96
C ALA A 280 10.66 -21.59 -10.80
N ALA A 281 10.66 -22.22 -11.99
CA ALA A 281 9.45 -22.33 -12.82
C ALA A 281 8.28 -22.98 -12.08
N ARG A 282 8.52 -24.12 -11.42
CA ARG A 282 7.49 -24.79 -10.61
C ARG A 282 7.06 -23.94 -9.43
N TRP A 283 8.02 -23.36 -8.70
CA TRP A 283 7.76 -22.50 -7.55
C TRP A 283 6.83 -21.32 -7.89
N ILE A 284 7.05 -20.69 -9.07
CA ILE A 284 6.19 -19.63 -9.61
C ILE A 284 4.80 -20.18 -9.96
N VAL A 285 4.70 -21.26 -10.75
CA VAL A 285 3.40 -21.82 -11.17
C VAL A 285 2.57 -22.31 -9.97
N GLU A 286 3.21 -22.89 -8.96
CA GLU A 286 2.57 -23.37 -7.71
C GLU A 286 1.98 -22.23 -6.85
N ARG A 287 2.39 -20.97 -7.10
CA ARG A 287 2.00 -19.76 -6.36
C ARG A 287 1.20 -18.76 -7.19
N GLN A 288 0.76 -19.17 -8.37
CA GLN A 288 -0.23 -18.38 -9.09
C GLN A 288 -1.57 -18.53 -8.36
N GLU A 289 -2.18 -17.40 -8.00
CA GLU A 289 -3.46 -17.37 -7.31
C GLU A 289 -4.64 -17.62 -8.27
N SER A 290 -5.83 -17.79 -7.71
CA SER A 290 -7.02 -18.16 -8.50
C SER A 290 -7.43 -17.07 -9.52
N ASP A 291 -7.07 -15.82 -9.23
CA ASP A 291 -7.19 -14.67 -10.14
C ASP A 291 -6.00 -14.55 -11.10
N GLY A 292 -5.09 -15.51 -11.16
CA GLY A 292 -3.92 -15.45 -12.02
C GLY A 292 -2.79 -14.51 -11.55
N CYS A 293 -2.96 -13.74 -10.47
CA CYS A 293 -1.90 -12.91 -9.91
C CYS A 293 -0.86 -13.76 -9.16
N TRP A 294 0.18 -13.10 -8.66
CA TRP A 294 1.17 -13.67 -7.75
C TRP A 294 1.27 -12.76 -6.54
N GLY A 295 0.77 -13.23 -5.39
CA GLY A 295 0.86 -12.48 -4.14
C GLY A 295 -0.01 -11.24 -4.05
N GLY A 296 -0.99 -11.08 -4.95
CA GLY A 296 -1.88 -9.92 -4.97
C GLY A 296 -1.26 -8.61 -5.44
N ILE A 297 0.02 -8.60 -5.85
CA ILE A 297 0.79 -7.38 -6.14
C ILE A 297 1.47 -7.38 -7.52
N GLN A 298 1.61 -6.17 -8.10
CA GLN A 298 2.12 -5.97 -9.47
C GLN A 298 3.54 -6.57 -9.72
N PRO A 299 4.58 -6.35 -8.88
CA PRO A 299 5.94 -6.70 -9.30
C PRO A 299 6.18 -8.21 -9.48
N PRO A 300 5.75 -9.09 -8.54
CA PRO A 300 5.75 -10.53 -8.77
C PRO A 300 4.99 -10.97 -10.02
N ALA A 301 3.81 -10.39 -10.28
CA ALA A 301 3.00 -10.77 -11.42
C ALA A 301 3.70 -10.46 -12.75
N VAL A 302 4.25 -9.25 -12.86
CA VAL A 302 4.98 -8.79 -14.05
C VAL A 302 6.25 -9.63 -14.28
N TYR A 303 7.09 -9.83 -13.25
CA TYR A 303 8.30 -10.64 -13.43
C TYR A 303 8.01 -12.13 -13.62
N SER A 304 6.94 -12.67 -13.04
CA SER A 304 6.51 -14.06 -13.27
C SER A 304 6.06 -14.29 -14.71
N LEU A 305 5.30 -13.37 -15.30
CA LEU A 305 4.92 -13.43 -16.72
C LEU A 305 6.15 -13.41 -17.64
N ILE A 306 7.12 -12.52 -17.37
CA ILE A 306 8.40 -12.47 -18.11
C ILE A 306 9.18 -13.78 -17.95
N ALA A 307 9.37 -14.24 -16.71
CA ALA A 307 10.13 -15.45 -16.40
C ALA A 307 9.55 -16.70 -17.09
N LEU A 308 8.23 -16.89 -17.01
CA LEU A 308 7.56 -18.02 -17.63
C LEU A 308 7.56 -17.93 -19.17
N ASN A 309 7.40 -16.74 -19.75
CA ASN A 309 7.55 -16.56 -21.20
C ASN A 309 8.95 -16.94 -21.70
N LEU A 310 9.99 -16.54 -20.96
CA LEU A 310 11.38 -16.90 -21.27
C LEU A 310 11.67 -18.40 -21.14
N LEU A 311 10.93 -19.10 -20.29
CA LEU A 311 11.02 -20.55 -20.10
C LEU A 311 10.16 -21.35 -21.10
N GLY A 312 9.49 -20.67 -22.04
CA GLY A 312 8.81 -21.30 -23.17
C GLY A 312 7.30 -21.49 -22.98
N HIS A 313 6.69 -20.84 -21.98
CA HIS A 313 5.23 -20.70 -21.96
C HIS A 313 4.81 -19.67 -23.01
N ASP A 314 3.95 -20.05 -23.95
CA ASP A 314 3.33 -19.14 -24.90
C ASP A 314 2.17 -18.35 -24.27
N LEU A 315 1.65 -17.35 -24.99
CA LEU A 315 0.58 -16.47 -24.48
C LEU A 315 -0.77 -17.19 -24.31
N ASP A 316 -0.98 -18.32 -24.99
CA ASP A 316 -2.18 -19.15 -24.87
C ASP A 316 -2.08 -20.18 -23.73
N HIS A 317 -0.89 -20.37 -23.15
CA HIS A 317 -0.68 -21.21 -21.98
C HIS A 317 -1.55 -20.70 -20.81
N PRO A 318 -2.35 -21.56 -20.15
CA PRO A 318 -3.34 -21.11 -19.16
C PRO A 318 -2.81 -20.17 -18.07
N VAL A 319 -1.61 -20.47 -17.54
CA VAL A 319 -0.91 -19.64 -16.54
C VAL A 319 -0.63 -18.22 -17.04
N LEU A 320 -0.11 -18.07 -18.27
CA LEU A 320 0.19 -16.75 -18.83
C LEU A 320 -1.08 -15.98 -19.15
N ARG A 321 -2.06 -16.63 -19.78
CA ARG A 321 -3.35 -16.00 -20.07
C ARG A 321 -4.06 -15.53 -18.80
N SER A 322 -4.01 -16.32 -17.72
CA SER A 322 -4.62 -15.92 -16.43
C SER A 322 -3.92 -14.70 -15.82
N GLY A 323 -2.57 -14.69 -15.81
CA GLY A 323 -1.79 -13.57 -15.27
C GLY A 323 -1.93 -12.28 -16.07
N ILE A 324 -1.96 -12.35 -17.41
CA ILE A 324 -2.25 -11.17 -18.25
C ILE A 324 -3.65 -10.63 -17.94
N ALA A 325 -4.65 -11.51 -17.82
CA ALA A 325 -6.01 -11.11 -17.46
C ALA A 325 -6.12 -10.57 -16.02
N SER A 326 -5.16 -10.87 -15.13
CA SER A 326 -5.09 -10.29 -13.77
C SER A 326 -4.67 -8.82 -13.81
N LEU A 327 -3.61 -8.51 -14.58
CA LEU A 327 -3.19 -7.11 -14.80
C LEU A 327 -4.30 -6.26 -15.46
N ASP A 328 -5.18 -6.87 -16.25
CA ASP A 328 -6.38 -6.19 -16.78
C ASP A 328 -7.47 -5.95 -15.71
N ARG A 329 -7.56 -6.78 -14.65
CA ARG A 329 -8.46 -6.57 -13.49
C ARG A 329 -7.96 -5.49 -12.53
N PHE A 330 -6.65 -5.34 -12.43
CA PHE A 330 -5.99 -4.32 -11.60
C PHE A 330 -6.04 -2.92 -12.25
N ALA A 331 -6.54 -2.81 -13.49
CA ALA A 331 -6.66 -1.55 -14.21
C ALA A 331 -7.98 -0.82 -13.91
N VAL A 332 -7.90 0.33 -13.24
CA VAL A 332 -9.02 1.25 -13.04
C VAL A 332 -9.17 2.16 -14.27
N TRP A 333 -10.31 2.03 -14.96
CA TRP A 333 -10.68 2.88 -16.10
C TRP A 333 -11.55 4.04 -15.62
N ARG A 334 -11.06 5.27 -15.77
CA ARG A 334 -11.73 6.49 -15.29
C ARG A 334 -12.67 7.08 -16.37
N PRO A 335 -13.71 7.85 -15.99
CA PRO A 335 -14.67 8.43 -16.94
C PRO A 335 -14.08 9.42 -17.97
N ASP A 336 -12.90 9.98 -17.70
CA ASP A 336 -12.14 10.84 -18.62
C ASP A 336 -11.34 10.06 -19.68
N GLY A 337 -11.44 8.72 -19.67
CA GLY A 337 -10.69 7.83 -20.56
C GLY A 337 -9.23 7.64 -20.17
N SER A 338 -8.83 8.04 -18.96
CA SER A 338 -7.54 7.66 -18.38
C SER A 338 -7.63 6.25 -17.75
N ARG A 339 -6.49 5.57 -17.68
CA ARG A 339 -6.33 4.26 -17.03
C ARG A 339 -5.19 4.37 -16.02
N MET A 340 -5.42 3.84 -14.82
CA MET A 340 -4.41 3.67 -13.77
C MET A 340 -4.33 2.18 -13.43
N VAL A 341 -3.12 1.63 -13.25
CA VAL A 341 -2.91 0.29 -12.72
C VAL A 341 -2.70 0.37 -11.21
N GLU A 342 -3.52 -0.34 -10.45
CA GLU A 342 -3.36 -0.45 -9.00
C GLU A 342 -2.19 -1.39 -8.66
N ALA A 343 -1.46 -1.08 -7.59
CA ALA A 343 -0.33 -1.91 -7.17
C ALA A 343 -0.76 -3.23 -6.51
N CYS A 344 -1.89 -3.18 -5.80
CA CYS A 344 -2.68 -4.26 -5.21
C CYS A 344 -4.14 -3.79 -5.11
N GLN A 345 -5.06 -4.66 -4.64
CA GLN A 345 -6.46 -4.30 -4.43
C GLN A 345 -6.86 -4.58 -2.99
N SER A 346 -7.63 -3.69 -2.35
CA SER A 346 -7.86 -3.65 -0.89
C SER A 346 -9.23 -4.13 -0.37
N PRO A 347 -9.97 -5.05 -1.01
CA PRO A 347 -11.38 -5.28 -0.70
C PRO A 347 -11.62 -5.89 0.69
N VAL A 348 -10.72 -6.73 1.21
CA VAL A 348 -10.93 -7.36 2.54
C VAL A 348 -10.74 -6.31 3.62
N TRP A 349 -9.60 -5.62 3.59
CA TRP A 349 -9.24 -4.49 4.44
C TRP A 349 -10.31 -3.40 4.44
N ASP A 350 -10.71 -2.92 3.26
CA ASP A 350 -11.75 -1.91 3.07
C ASP A 350 -13.10 -2.36 3.64
N THR A 351 -13.45 -3.64 3.50
CA THR A 351 -14.71 -4.20 4.02
C THR A 351 -14.68 -4.37 5.54
N ALA A 352 -13.55 -4.79 6.11
CA ALA A 352 -13.37 -4.87 7.56
C ALA A 352 -13.50 -3.48 8.20
N LEU A 353 -12.72 -2.51 7.71
CA LEU A 353 -12.75 -1.12 8.19
C LEU A 353 -14.13 -0.46 7.96
N ALA A 354 -14.78 -0.68 6.83
CA ALA A 354 -16.14 -0.15 6.59
C ALA A 354 -17.18 -0.77 7.54
N THR A 355 -17.06 -2.06 7.84
CA THR A 355 -17.94 -2.76 8.80
C THR A 355 -17.74 -2.21 10.22
N VAL A 356 -16.50 -2.01 10.65
CA VAL A 356 -16.15 -1.36 11.93
C VAL A 356 -16.70 0.06 11.98
N ALA A 357 -16.43 0.87 10.96
CA ALA A 357 -16.85 2.28 10.90
C ALA A 357 -18.38 2.45 10.97
N LEU A 358 -19.13 1.64 10.22
CA LEU A 358 -20.59 1.68 10.21
C LEU A 358 -21.20 1.23 11.56
N ALA A 359 -20.63 0.20 12.19
CA ALA A 359 -21.09 -0.27 13.50
C ALA A 359 -20.77 0.73 14.62
N ASP A 360 -19.54 1.28 14.65
CA ASP A 360 -19.14 2.33 15.61
C ASP A 360 -19.92 3.64 15.39
N ALA A 361 -20.43 3.89 14.17
CA ALA A 361 -21.38 4.96 13.85
C ALA A 361 -22.85 4.68 14.26
N GLY A 362 -23.12 3.55 14.92
CA GLY A 362 -24.41 3.23 15.53
C GLY A 362 -25.40 2.50 14.63
N LEU A 363 -24.96 1.84 13.55
CA LEU A 363 -25.83 0.90 12.84
C LEU A 363 -26.21 -0.29 13.75
N PRO A 364 -27.44 -0.82 13.64
CA PRO A 364 -27.80 -2.09 14.27
C PRO A 364 -26.86 -3.21 13.83
N ALA A 365 -26.41 -4.05 14.75
CA ALA A 365 -25.47 -5.14 14.46
C ALA A 365 -26.04 -6.19 13.48
N ASP A 366 -27.37 -6.28 13.34
CA ASP A 366 -28.10 -7.13 12.39
C ASP A 366 -28.46 -6.39 11.08
N HIS A 367 -27.96 -5.17 10.87
CA HIS A 367 -28.26 -4.36 9.69
C HIS A 367 -27.86 -5.12 8.39
N PRO A 368 -28.73 -5.21 7.36
CA PRO A 368 -28.49 -6.08 6.20
C PRO A 368 -27.19 -5.82 5.44
N ALA A 369 -26.66 -4.59 5.46
CA ALA A 369 -25.36 -4.30 4.85
C ALA A 369 -24.21 -4.95 5.63
N LEU A 370 -24.24 -4.90 6.98
CA LEU A 370 -23.22 -5.51 7.83
C LEU A 370 -23.28 -7.04 7.77
N VAL A 371 -24.48 -7.62 7.73
CA VAL A 371 -24.67 -9.07 7.58
C VAL A 371 -24.12 -9.56 6.23
N ARG A 372 -24.35 -8.83 5.12
CA ARG A 372 -23.72 -9.17 3.82
C ARG A 372 -22.20 -9.04 3.84
N ALA A 373 -21.67 -8.03 4.52
CA ALA A 373 -20.23 -7.83 4.65
C ALA A 373 -19.59 -8.99 5.42
N ALA A 374 -20.19 -9.38 6.56
CA ALA A 374 -19.75 -10.53 7.34
C ALA A 374 -19.86 -11.86 6.56
N GLU A 375 -20.96 -12.10 5.82
CA GLU A 375 -21.09 -13.30 4.99
C GLU A 375 -20.03 -13.35 3.88
N TRP A 376 -19.71 -12.22 3.25
CA TRP A 376 -18.64 -12.14 2.27
C TRP A 376 -17.26 -12.37 2.89
N LEU A 377 -16.94 -11.71 4.01
CA LEU A 377 -15.69 -11.94 4.75
C LEU A 377 -15.54 -13.41 5.18
N LEU A 378 -16.61 -14.07 5.64
CA LEU A 378 -16.62 -15.51 5.93
C LEU A 378 -16.51 -16.40 4.68
N GLY A 379 -16.55 -15.84 3.48
CA GLY A 379 -16.25 -16.50 2.21
C GLY A 379 -14.77 -16.43 1.84
N GLU A 380 -14.09 -15.33 2.20
CA GLU A 380 -12.67 -15.08 1.92
C GLU A 380 -11.71 -15.67 2.98
N GLU A 381 -12.18 -16.55 3.86
CA GLU A 381 -11.33 -17.16 4.89
C GLU A 381 -10.32 -18.15 4.29
N VAL A 382 -9.02 -17.89 4.49
CA VAL A 382 -7.92 -18.72 4.02
C VAL A 382 -7.78 -19.98 4.88
N VAL A 383 -8.38 -21.08 4.41
CA VAL A 383 -8.35 -22.40 5.06
C VAL A 383 -7.25 -23.34 4.53
N ARG A 384 -6.28 -22.82 3.76
CA ARG A 384 -5.14 -23.56 3.20
C ARG A 384 -3.80 -23.02 3.65
N THR A 385 -2.77 -23.85 3.51
CA THR A 385 -1.40 -23.53 3.94
C THR A 385 -0.69 -22.65 2.92
N GLY A 386 -0.12 -21.55 3.39
CA GLY A 386 0.72 -20.62 2.62
C GLY A 386 2.21 -20.78 2.89
N ASP A 387 3.02 -19.86 2.34
CA ASP A 387 4.49 -19.87 2.53
C ASP A 387 4.90 -19.69 4.00
N TRP A 388 4.08 -19.01 4.82
CA TRP A 388 4.28 -18.81 6.26
C TRP A 388 4.55 -20.12 7.03
N ALA A 389 4.06 -21.24 6.51
CA ALA A 389 4.28 -22.56 7.11
C ALA A 389 5.73 -23.05 7.01
N VAL A 390 6.59 -22.41 6.22
CA VAL A 390 8.04 -22.68 6.25
C VAL A 390 8.65 -22.30 7.62
N ARG A 391 8.14 -21.24 8.25
CA ARG A 391 8.53 -20.82 9.61
C ARG A 391 7.61 -21.42 10.69
N ARG A 392 6.41 -21.89 10.34
CA ARG A 392 5.39 -22.45 11.26
C ARG A 392 4.74 -23.75 10.73
N PRO A 393 5.49 -24.85 10.47
CA PRO A 393 5.00 -26.01 9.70
C PRO A 393 3.92 -26.86 10.39
N GLY A 394 3.76 -26.73 11.71
CA GLY A 394 2.71 -27.41 12.49
C GLY A 394 1.50 -26.52 12.82
N LEU A 395 1.47 -25.28 12.34
CA LEU A 395 0.37 -24.35 12.58
C LEU A 395 -0.75 -24.60 11.56
N ALA A 396 -1.98 -24.77 12.05
CA ALA A 396 -3.15 -24.91 11.18
C ALA A 396 -3.48 -23.58 10.50
N PRO A 397 -3.96 -23.60 9.24
CA PRO A 397 -4.37 -22.39 8.53
C PRO A 397 -5.64 -21.76 9.13
N GLY A 398 -5.82 -20.48 8.83
CA GLY A 398 -6.93 -19.63 9.21
C GLY A 398 -6.46 -18.18 9.15
N GLY A 399 -7.33 -17.25 8.79
CA GLY A 399 -6.96 -15.86 8.54
C GLY A 399 -7.50 -15.39 7.20
N TRP A 400 -7.10 -14.18 6.83
CA TRP A 400 -7.53 -13.47 5.63
C TRP A 400 -6.32 -12.85 4.95
N ALA A 401 -6.47 -12.53 3.67
CA ALA A 401 -5.51 -11.73 2.92
C ALA A 401 -6.16 -10.39 2.54
N PHE A 402 -5.33 -9.39 2.25
CA PHE A 402 -5.72 -8.07 1.77
C PHE A 402 -6.61 -8.08 0.50
N GLU A 403 -6.26 -8.90 -0.50
CA GLU A 403 -6.92 -8.97 -1.82
C GLU A 403 -8.14 -9.91 -1.87
N PHE A 404 -8.88 -9.89 -2.99
CA PHE A 404 -9.91 -10.91 -3.29
C PHE A 404 -9.37 -12.35 -3.33
N HIS A 405 -8.12 -12.54 -3.75
CA HIS A 405 -7.60 -13.86 -4.12
C HIS A 405 -6.08 -13.93 -3.83
N ASN A 406 -5.71 -14.32 -2.62
CA ASN A 406 -4.31 -14.42 -2.20
C ASN A 406 -4.08 -15.50 -1.11
N ASP A 407 -4.64 -16.69 -1.33
CA ASP A 407 -4.67 -17.79 -0.34
C ASP A 407 -3.29 -18.25 0.17
N THR A 408 -2.21 -18.00 -0.60
CA THR A 408 -0.85 -18.37 -0.21
C THR A 408 -0.23 -17.36 0.76
N TYR A 409 -0.79 -16.15 0.84
CA TYR A 409 -0.27 -15.02 1.62
C TYR A 409 -1.37 -14.30 2.42
N PRO A 410 -2.11 -15.00 3.31
CA PRO A 410 -2.87 -14.31 4.35
C PRO A 410 -1.92 -13.50 5.23
N ASP A 411 -2.35 -12.31 5.61
CA ASP A 411 -1.63 -11.38 6.45
C ASP A 411 -2.29 -11.28 7.84
N ILE A 412 -1.57 -10.65 8.76
CA ILE A 412 -1.84 -10.71 10.19
C ILE A 412 -2.73 -9.55 10.64
N ASP A 413 -2.67 -8.41 9.95
CA ASP A 413 -3.46 -7.21 10.21
C ASP A 413 -4.87 -7.28 9.62
N ASP A 414 -5.09 -7.70 8.36
CA ASP A 414 -6.43 -8.03 7.86
C ASP A 414 -7.06 -9.12 8.72
N THR A 415 -6.30 -10.14 9.11
CA THR A 415 -6.82 -11.17 10.00
C THR A 415 -7.29 -10.61 11.35
N ALA A 416 -6.63 -9.58 11.88
CA ALA A 416 -7.04 -8.92 13.11
C ALA A 416 -8.29 -8.04 12.91
N GLU A 417 -8.30 -7.20 11.88
CA GLU A 417 -9.41 -6.30 11.56
C GLU A 417 -10.68 -7.06 11.13
N VAL A 418 -10.56 -8.15 10.38
CA VAL A 418 -11.70 -9.01 10.02
C VAL A 418 -12.33 -9.64 11.26
N ILE A 419 -11.56 -10.06 12.27
CA ILE A 419 -12.12 -10.52 13.55
C ILE A 419 -12.85 -9.36 14.25
N LEU A 420 -12.26 -8.17 14.32
CA LEU A 420 -12.87 -6.97 14.93
C LEU A 420 -14.16 -6.54 14.21
N ALA A 421 -14.23 -6.71 12.89
CA ALA A 421 -15.41 -6.48 12.07
C ALA A 421 -16.49 -7.55 12.33
N LEU A 422 -16.15 -8.84 12.26
CA LEU A 422 -17.09 -9.95 12.49
C LEU A 422 -17.72 -9.89 13.88
N ARG A 423 -16.98 -9.48 14.92
CA ARG A 423 -17.49 -9.31 16.29
C ARG A 423 -18.49 -8.16 16.46
N ARG A 424 -18.57 -7.23 15.51
CA ARG A 424 -19.56 -6.15 15.50
C ARG A 424 -20.88 -6.54 14.81
N VAL A 425 -20.94 -7.71 14.18
CA VAL A 425 -22.12 -8.16 13.39
C VAL A 425 -22.88 -9.27 14.09
N SER A 426 -24.20 -9.09 14.25
CA SER A 426 -25.12 -10.14 14.69
C SER A 426 -25.48 -11.05 13.52
N HIS A 427 -24.52 -11.89 13.12
CA HIS A 427 -24.67 -12.80 11.99
C HIS A 427 -25.74 -13.89 12.25
N PRO A 428 -26.61 -14.24 11.28
CA PRO A 428 -27.63 -15.29 11.45
C PRO A 428 -27.08 -16.69 11.78
N ASP A 429 -25.84 -16.98 11.39
CA ASP A 429 -25.08 -18.15 11.84
C ASP A 429 -23.89 -17.68 12.70
N PRO A 430 -24.07 -17.55 14.03
CA PRO A 430 -22.98 -17.17 14.94
C PRO A 430 -21.97 -18.31 15.14
N ALA A 431 -22.37 -19.58 14.94
CA ALA A 431 -21.47 -20.72 15.13
C ALA A 431 -20.40 -20.78 14.03
N ARG A 432 -20.75 -20.41 12.78
CA ARG A 432 -19.78 -20.21 11.70
C ARG A 432 -18.79 -19.09 12.00
N VAL A 433 -19.26 -17.95 12.51
CA VAL A 433 -18.40 -16.83 12.94
C VAL A 433 -17.44 -17.28 14.04
N ASP A 434 -17.95 -17.88 15.11
CA ASP A 434 -17.12 -18.37 16.22
C ASP A 434 -16.07 -19.39 15.75
N ALA A 435 -16.41 -20.27 14.80
CA ALA A 435 -15.49 -21.26 14.25
C ALA A 435 -14.36 -20.61 13.42
N ALA A 436 -14.68 -19.59 12.61
CA ALA A 436 -13.71 -18.84 11.81
C ALA A 436 -12.78 -18.00 12.71
N VAL A 437 -13.34 -17.19 13.61
CA VAL A 437 -12.59 -16.39 14.59
C VAL A 437 -11.69 -17.29 15.46
N ALA A 438 -12.18 -18.48 15.86
CA ALA A 438 -11.36 -19.42 16.61
C ALA A 438 -10.21 -20.05 15.79
N ARG A 439 -10.33 -20.22 14.47
CA ARG A 439 -9.24 -20.64 13.58
C ARG A 439 -8.22 -19.53 13.41
N ALA A 440 -8.66 -18.38 12.94
CA ALA A 440 -7.84 -17.19 12.72
C ALA A 440 -7.09 -16.76 14.00
N GLY A 441 -7.78 -16.62 15.13
CA GLY A 441 -7.15 -16.29 16.41
C GLY A 441 -6.16 -17.33 16.92
N ARG A 442 -6.17 -18.59 16.46
CA ARG A 442 -5.09 -19.56 16.71
C ARG A 442 -3.91 -19.37 15.76
N TRP A 443 -4.19 -19.09 14.48
CA TRP A 443 -3.16 -18.81 13.48
C TRP A 443 -2.39 -17.53 13.84
N THR A 444 -3.08 -16.39 14.04
CA THR A 444 -2.48 -15.12 14.49
C THR A 444 -1.63 -15.31 15.74
N LEU A 445 -2.15 -16.00 16.77
CA LEU A 445 -1.35 -16.30 17.96
C LEU A 445 -0.08 -17.08 17.61
N GLY A 446 -0.17 -18.11 16.76
CA GLY A 446 0.96 -18.93 16.30
C GLY A 446 2.02 -18.15 15.50
N MET A 447 1.58 -17.14 14.74
CA MET A 447 2.40 -16.26 13.91
C MET A 447 3.22 -15.21 14.67
N GLN A 448 3.08 -15.10 16.00
CA GLN A 448 3.93 -14.20 16.78
C GLN A 448 5.42 -14.49 16.60
N SER A 449 6.22 -13.43 16.42
CA SER A 449 7.67 -13.51 16.31
C SER A 449 8.37 -13.68 17.68
N ALA A 450 9.62 -14.15 17.64
CA ALA A 450 10.44 -14.48 18.79
C ALA A 450 10.73 -13.27 19.71
N GLU A 451 10.64 -12.04 19.21
CA GLU A 451 10.80 -10.83 20.03
C GLU A 451 9.53 -10.39 20.77
N GLY A 452 8.33 -10.57 20.20
CA GLY A 452 7.06 -10.26 20.87
C GLY A 452 6.03 -9.55 19.99
N GLY A 453 6.48 -8.77 19.01
CA GLY A 453 5.61 -8.21 17.99
C GLY A 453 5.16 -9.23 16.93
N TRP A 454 4.35 -8.74 16.00
CA TRP A 454 3.94 -9.41 14.78
C TRP A 454 4.40 -8.63 13.55
N ALA A 455 4.84 -9.38 12.54
CA ALA A 455 5.07 -8.91 11.18
C ALA A 455 3.77 -8.96 10.37
N ALA A 456 3.76 -8.53 9.11
CA ALA A 456 2.54 -8.57 8.28
C ALA A 456 2.21 -9.99 7.80
N PHE A 457 3.20 -10.77 7.30
CA PHE A 457 2.96 -12.08 6.69
C PHE A 457 3.78 -13.21 7.31
N ASP A 458 5.07 -12.98 7.60
CA ASP A 458 6.02 -14.05 7.93
C ASP A 458 6.60 -13.91 9.34
N ALA A 459 6.32 -14.91 10.18
CA ALA A 459 6.88 -14.96 11.53
C ALA A 459 8.41 -15.15 11.50
N ASP A 460 9.13 -14.34 12.31
CA ASP A 460 10.60 -14.33 12.39
C ASP A 460 11.33 -13.94 11.08
N ASN A 461 10.72 -13.13 10.19
CA ASN A 461 11.37 -12.62 8.98
C ASN A 461 12.30 -11.41 9.28
N THR A 462 13.32 -11.64 10.11
CA THR A 462 14.23 -10.61 10.65
C THR A 462 15.70 -10.83 10.26
N SER A 463 15.94 -11.47 9.11
CA SER A 463 17.29 -11.74 8.60
C SER A 463 17.93 -10.42 8.14
N PRO A 464 19.11 -10.00 8.61
CA PRO A 464 19.72 -8.72 8.23
C PRO A 464 20.51 -8.78 6.92
N PHE A 465 20.51 -9.93 6.22
CA PHE A 465 21.34 -10.15 5.04
C PHE A 465 20.71 -9.68 3.71
N PRO A 466 19.39 -9.83 3.47
CA PRO A 466 18.71 -9.31 2.28
C PRO A 466 18.99 -7.83 2.00
N ASP A 467 18.91 -6.98 3.02
CA ASP A 467 19.06 -5.51 2.90
C ASP A 467 20.48 -5.07 2.50
N LEU A 468 21.47 -5.97 2.66
CA LEU A 468 22.87 -5.72 2.29
C LEU A 468 23.18 -6.12 0.84
N LEU A 469 22.22 -6.71 0.11
CA LEU A 469 22.42 -7.10 -1.28
C LEU A 469 22.39 -5.88 -2.22
N PRO A 470 23.31 -5.74 -3.19
CA PRO A 470 23.32 -4.59 -4.12
C PRO A 470 22.15 -4.56 -5.10
N PHE A 471 21.28 -5.57 -5.05
CA PHE A 471 20.02 -5.66 -5.78
C PHE A 471 18.88 -4.92 -5.05
N CYS A 472 18.94 -4.84 -3.71
CA CYS A 472 17.90 -4.28 -2.86
C CYS A 472 18.14 -2.78 -2.66
N ASP A 473 18.09 -1.99 -3.75
CA ASP A 473 18.25 -0.53 -3.73
C ASP A 473 16.92 0.24 -3.77
N PHE A 474 15.82 -0.42 -3.38
CA PHE A 474 14.46 0.13 -3.32
C PHE A 474 13.59 -0.65 -2.34
N GLY A 475 12.99 0.04 -1.39
CA GLY A 475 12.00 -0.48 -0.44
C GLY A 475 12.56 -1.46 0.59
N GLU A 476 11.66 -1.96 1.43
CA GLU A 476 11.96 -3.02 2.41
C GLU A 476 11.96 -4.39 1.71
N VAL A 477 12.94 -5.24 2.02
CA VAL A 477 13.01 -6.61 1.45
C VAL A 477 12.85 -7.73 2.49
N THR A 478 12.61 -7.35 3.74
CA THR A 478 12.28 -8.23 4.88
C THR A 478 10.98 -7.79 5.55
N ASP A 479 10.37 -8.67 6.34
CA ASP A 479 9.10 -8.45 7.04
C ASP A 479 9.28 -8.52 8.56
N PRO A 480 9.98 -7.56 9.18
CA PRO A 480 10.16 -7.52 10.63
C PRO A 480 8.88 -7.07 11.34
N PRO A 481 8.70 -7.44 12.63
CA PRO A 481 7.59 -6.96 13.44
C PRO A 481 7.47 -5.43 13.51
N SER A 482 6.23 -4.94 13.46
CA SER A 482 5.89 -3.52 13.39
C SER A 482 4.82 -3.12 14.42
N ALA A 483 4.77 -1.84 14.78
CA ALA A 483 3.96 -1.35 15.90
C ALA A 483 2.46 -1.25 15.57
N ASP A 484 2.12 -0.90 14.34
CA ASP A 484 0.75 -0.92 13.80
C ASP A 484 0.19 -2.35 13.73
N VAL A 485 0.87 -3.29 13.08
CA VAL A 485 0.40 -4.69 13.00
C VAL A 485 0.31 -5.33 14.39
N THR A 486 1.29 -5.08 15.26
CA THR A 486 1.25 -5.54 16.66
C THR A 486 0.09 -4.92 17.44
N ALA A 487 -0.27 -3.65 17.17
CA ALA A 487 -1.41 -3.00 17.80
C ALA A 487 -2.74 -3.63 17.37
N HIS A 488 -3.01 -3.82 16.07
CA HIS A 488 -4.24 -4.46 15.59
C HIS A 488 -4.42 -5.86 16.21
N VAL A 489 -3.34 -6.65 16.29
CA VAL A 489 -3.36 -7.97 16.96
C VAL A 489 -3.62 -7.86 18.46
N VAL A 490 -3.05 -6.88 19.16
CA VAL A 490 -3.30 -6.65 20.60
C VAL A 490 -4.73 -6.19 20.85
N GLU A 491 -5.30 -5.33 20.00
CA GLU A 491 -6.71 -4.90 20.06
C GLU A 491 -7.65 -6.09 19.83
N MET A 492 -7.46 -6.85 18.75
CA MET A 492 -8.23 -8.07 18.47
C MET A 492 -8.16 -9.08 19.64
N LEU A 493 -6.97 -9.32 20.20
CA LEU A 493 -6.82 -10.21 21.35
C LEU A 493 -7.46 -9.64 22.63
N ALA A 494 -7.56 -8.32 22.78
CA ALA A 494 -8.27 -7.71 23.89
C ALA A 494 -9.78 -7.89 23.76
N TYR A 495 -10.34 -7.62 22.57
CA TYR A 495 -11.76 -7.85 22.25
C TYR A 495 -12.16 -9.32 22.41
N GLU A 496 -11.32 -10.28 22.01
CA GLU A 496 -11.53 -11.72 22.24
C GLU A 496 -11.40 -12.15 23.72
N GLY A 497 -11.23 -11.22 24.67
CA GLY A 497 -11.05 -11.52 26.09
C GLY A 497 -9.71 -12.16 26.43
N ARG A 498 -8.72 -12.09 25.52
CA ARG A 498 -7.40 -12.73 25.61
C ARG A 498 -6.28 -11.77 25.97
N ALA A 499 -6.57 -10.55 26.43
CA ALA A 499 -5.57 -9.59 26.88
C ALA A 499 -4.60 -10.16 27.93
N HIS A 500 -5.00 -11.13 28.76
CA HIS A 500 -4.13 -11.80 29.75
C HIS A 500 -3.36 -13.02 29.22
N HIS A 501 -3.56 -13.41 27.95
CA HIS A 501 -2.82 -14.51 27.34
C HIS A 501 -1.31 -14.17 27.25
N PRO A 502 -0.38 -15.11 27.52
CA PRO A 502 1.05 -14.80 27.55
C PRO A 502 1.58 -14.16 26.25
N ARG A 503 1.08 -14.57 25.09
CA ARG A 503 1.45 -13.94 23.80
C ARG A 503 0.92 -12.50 23.69
N ALA A 504 -0.30 -12.22 24.18
CA ALA A 504 -0.85 -10.86 24.18
C ALA A 504 -0.04 -9.93 25.10
N ARG A 505 0.35 -10.42 26.29
CA ARG A 505 1.22 -9.66 27.21
C ARG A 505 2.57 -9.33 26.59
N ARG A 506 3.23 -10.27 25.91
CA ARG A 506 4.45 -10.00 25.14
C ARG A 506 4.26 -8.95 24.04
N GLY A 507 3.10 -8.90 23.39
CA GLY A 507 2.76 -7.86 22.42
C GLY A 507 2.65 -6.48 23.07
N ILE A 508 1.93 -6.39 24.19
CA ILE A 508 1.77 -5.16 24.99
C ILE A 508 3.14 -4.66 25.48
N ASP A 509 3.96 -5.55 26.04
CA ASP A 509 5.30 -5.21 26.53
C ASP A 509 6.19 -4.71 25.37
N TRP A 510 6.17 -5.41 24.23
CA TRP A 510 6.89 -4.99 23.01
C TRP A 510 6.42 -3.62 22.51
N LEU A 511 5.12 -3.32 22.49
CA LEU A 511 4.62 -1.99 22.13
C LEU A 511 5.14 -0.92 23.09
N LEU A 512 5.14 -1.18 24.40
CA LEU A 512 5.65 -0.23 25.40
C LEU A 512 7.17 0.01 25.27
N GLU A 513 7.94 -1.02 24.90
CA GLU A 513 9.38 -0.92 24.62
C GLU A 513 9.72 -0.19 23.31
N ARG A 514 8.78 -0.12 22.37
CA ARG A 514 8.93 0.50 21.04
C ARG A 514 8.32 1.90 20.93
N GLN A 515 7.97 2.54 22.06
CA GLN A 515 7.51 3.93 22.07
C GLN A 515 8.68 4.90 21.83
N GLU A 516 8.52 5.80 20.87
CA GLU A 516 9.54 6.79 20.51
C GLU A 516 9.84 7.80 21.62
N SER A 517 10.99 8.47 21.53
CA SER A 517 11.41 9.50 22.49
C SER A 517 10.45 10.71 22.57
N CYS A 518 9.74 11.01 21.48
CA CYS A 518 8.68 12.02 21.43
C CYS A 518 7.36 11.58 22.10
N GLY A 519 7.13 10.27 22.25
CA GLY A 519 5.88 9.69 22.78
C GLY A 519 4.97 9.06 21.73
N ALA A 520 5.32 9.14 20.45
CA ALA A 520 4.60 8.46 19.36
C ALA A 520 5.04 7.00 19.17
N TRP A 521 4.43 6.33 18.19
CA TRP A 521 4.91 5.07 17.60
C TRP A 521 5.00 5.21 16.09
N PHE A 522 6.04 4.62 15.49
CA PHE A 522 6.25 4.58 14.04
C PHE A 522 5.12 3.83 13.31
N GLY A 523 4.68 4.35 12.16
CA GLY A 523 3.70 3.70 11.28
C GLY A 523 4.39 3.07 10.08
N ARG A 524 4.41 1.74 10.01
CA ARG A 524 5.06 0.97 8.94
C ARG A 524 4.21 0.91 7.68
N TRP A 525 2.87 0.86 7.83
CA TRP A 525 1.92 0.67 6.72
C TRP A 525 0.97 1.86 6.49
N GLY A 526 0.94 2.80 7.42
CA GLY A 526 0.25 4.09 7.30
C GLY A 526 1.12 5.24 7.78
N THR A 527 0.92 6.41 7.21
CA THR A 527 1.83 7.56 7.30
C THR A 527 1.47 8.49 8.48
N ASN A 528 2.31 8.62 9.50
CA ASN A 528 3.42 7.79 9.95
C ASN A 528 3.28 7.65 11.48
N TYR A 529 3.79 8.63 12.23
CA TYR A 529 3.68 8.64 13.68
C TYR A 529 2.23 8.85 14.17
N LEU A 530 1.40 9.57 13.39
CA LEU A 530 -0.04 9.70 13.64
C LEU A 530 -0.77 8.36 13.46
N TYR A 531 -0.39 7.56 12.46
CA TYR A 531 -0.98 6.23 12.23
C TYR A 531 -0.58 5.25 13.32
N GLY A 532 0.73 5.07 13.55
CA GLY A 532 1.23 4.16 14.58
C GLY A 532 0.69 4.51 15.97
N THR A 533 0.66 5.80 16.34
CA THR A 533 0.06 6.23 17.60
C THR A 533 -1.47 6.04 17.63
N GLY A 534 -2.13 6.26 16.49
CA GLY A 534 -3.56 6.06 16.27
C GLY A 534 -4.03 4.62 16.48
N ALA A 535 -3.20 3.63 16.13
CA ALA A 535 -3.45 2.21 16.37
C ALA A 535 -3.02 1.76 17.78
N VAL A 536 -1.82 2.16 18.21
CA VAL A 536 -1.22 1.64 19.46
C VAL A 536 -1.96 2.14 20.71
N VAL A 537 -2.44 3.39 20.75
CA VAL A 537 -3.13 3.90 21.94
C VAL A 537 -4.46 3.17 22.20
N PRO A 538 -5.39 3.02 21.23
CA PRO A 538 -6.59 2.18 21.40
C PRO A 538 -6.26 0.74 21.82
N ALA A 539 -5.32 0.08 21.15
CA ALA A 539 -4.92 -1.30 21.46
C ALA A 539 -4.44 -1.46 22.92
N LEU A 540 -3.61 -0.54 23.42
CA LEU A 540 -3.14 -0.58 24.81
C LEU A 540 -4.29 -0.35 25.81
N ILE A 541 -5.19 0.60 25.53
CA ILE A 541 -6.37 0.88 26.37
C ILE A 541 -7.29 -0.36 26.41
N ALA A 542 -7.62 -0.94 25.26
CA ALA A 542 -8.44 -2.14 25.15
C ALA A 542 -7.82 -3.33 25.92
N ALA A 543 -6.49 -3.48 25.87
CA ALA A 543 -5.75 -4.50 26.60
C ALA A 543 -5.64 -4.25 28.13
N GLY A 544 -6.25 -3.18 28.64
CA GLY A 544 -6.36 -2.84 30.06
C GLY A 544 -5.22 -1.98 30.61
N ILE A 545 -4.41 -1.34 29.75
CA ILE A 545 -3.47 -0.30 30.21
C ILE A 545 -4.27 0.96 30.57
N PRO A 546 -4.13 1.53 31.78
CA PRO A 546 -4.90 2.72 32.15
C PRO A 546 -4.52 3.95 31.30
N ALA A 547 -5.48 4.81 30.99
CA ALA A 547 -5.22 6.09 30.31
C ALA A 547 -4.25 7.02 31.08
N ALA A 548 -4.09 6.82 32.38
CA ALA A 548 -3.09 7.50 33.22
C ALA A 548 -1.65 6.93 33.09
N HIS A 549 -1.46 5.83 32.34
CA HIS A 549 -0.14 5.22 32.16
C HIS A 549 0.83 6.19 31.45
N PRO A 550 2.11 6.30 31.87
CA PRO A 550 3.04 7.27 31.30
C PRO A 550 3.16 7.21 29.78
N ALA A 551 3.14 6.01 29.18
CA ALA A 551 3.18 5.87 27.72
C ALA A 551 1.98 6.54 27.03
N VAL A 552 0.76 6.29 27.52
CA VAL A 552 -0.46 6.91 26.98
C VAL A 552 -0.44 8.43 27.17
N ARG A 553 -0.02 8.92 28.35
CA ARG A 553 0.07 10.36 28.61
C ARG A 553 1.09 11.07 27.71
N ARG A 554 2.22 10.43 27.40
CA ARG A 554 3.21 10.96 26.45
C ARG A 554 2.64 11.05 25.03
N ALA A 555 1.92 10.01 24.58
CA ALA A 555 1.27 9.99 23.28
C ALA A 555 0.19 11.07 23.14
N VAL A 556 -0.69 11.22 24.14
CA VAL A 556 -1.69 12.30 24.19
C VAL A 556 -1.03 13.67 24.15
N HIS A 557 0.02 13.91 24.94
CA HIS A 557 0.75 15.17 24.93
C HIS A 557 1.40 15.46 23.57
N TRP A 558 1.99 14.44 22.94
CA TRP A 558 2.56 14.56 21.60
C TRP A 558 1.48 14.93 20.56
N LEU A 559 0.37 14.19 20.51
CA LEU A 559 -0.75 14.48 19.60
C LEU A 559 -1.26 15.92 19.76
N VAL A 560 -1.48 16.39 20.99
CA VAL A 560 -1.88 17.79 21.24
C VAL A 560 -0.82 18.78 20.76
N SER A 561 0.47 18.46 20.88
CA SER A 561 1.56 19.34 20.44
C SER A 561 1.75 19.44 18.92
N VAL A 562 1.19 18.51 18.15
CA VAL A 562 1.27 18.47 16.67
C VAL A 562 -0.09 18.72 15.97
N GLN A 563 -1.11 19.17 16.71
CA GLN A 563 -2.39 19.58 16.11
C GLN A 563 -2.23 20.88 15.30
N ASN A 564 -2.73 20.91 14.07
CA ASN A 564 -2.68 22.08 13.20
C ASN A 564 -3.62 23.21 13.68
N ASP A 565 -3.41 24.44 13.20
CA ASP A 565 -4.23 25.61 13.54
C ASP A 565 -5.70 25.47 13.10
N ASP A 566 -5.97 24.72 12.04
CA ASP A 566 -7.34 24.42 11.55
C ASP A 566 -8.11 23.40 12.42
N GLY A 567 -7.43 22.75 13.36
CA GLY A 567 -7.99 21.75 14.26
C GLY A 567 -7.82 20.31 13.80
N GLY A 568 -7.36 20.08 12.56
CA GLY A 568 -7.01 18.76 12.07
C GLY A 568 -5.60 18.34 12.47
N TRP A 569 -5.24 17.15 12.01
CA TRP A 569 -3.88 16.63 11.99
C TRP A 569 -3.52 16.18 10.58
N GLY A 570 -2.25 16.28 10.25
CA GLY A 570 -1.70 15.83 8.98
C GLY A 570 -0.22 15.52 9.12
N GLU A 571 0.26 14.54 8.35
CA GLU A 571 1.65 14.11 8.38
C GLU A 571 2.11 13.76 6.96
N ASP A 572 3.17 14.42 6.51
CA ASP A 572 3.71 14.26 5.17
C ASP A 572 4.66 13.05 5.09
N GLN A 573 4.75 12.41 3.92
CA GLN A 573 5.62 11.27 3.66
C GLN A 573 7.12 11.58 3.94
N ARG A 574 7.52 12.86 3.91
CA ARG A 574 8.85 13.32 4.37
C ARG A 574 9.17 12.91 5.81
N SER A 575 8.17 12.66 6.66
CA SER A 575 8.35 12.15 8.02
C SER A 575 9.12 10.83 8.10
N TYR A 576 9.22 10.05 7.00
CA TYR A 576 10.02 8.82 6.96
C TYR A 576 11.54 9.07 6.85
N GLN A 577 11.96 10.26 6.39
CA GLN A 577 13.39 10.63 6.27
C GLN A 577 13.80 11.79 7.17
N GLU A 578 12.86 12.69 7.49
CA GLU A 578 13.14 13.94 8.18
C GLU A 578 12.36 14.01 9.50
N GLU A 579 13.05 13.85 10.64
CA GLU A 579 12.46 13.94 12.00
C GLU A 579 11.66 15.24 12.21
N GLY A 580 12.05 16.34 11.56
CA GLY A 580 11.37 17.63 11.59
C GLY A 580 9.94 17.65 11.02
N TRP A 581 9.52 16.57 10.31
CA TRP A 581 8.17 16.37 9.77
C TRP A 581 7.31 15.40 10.61
N ALA A 582 7.82 14.85 11.72
CA ALA A 582 7.06 13.95 12.58
C ALA A 582 5.76 14.59 13.08
N GLY A 583 4.61 14.00 12.70
CA GLY A 583 3.27 14.53 12.97
C GLY A 583 2.93 15.84 12.25
N ARG A 584 3.63 16.20 11.15
CA ARG A 584 3.45 17.49 10.47
C ARG A 584 3.18 17.34 8.97
N GLY A 585 2.17 18.07 8.51
CA GLY A 585 1.68 18.07 7.14
C GLY A 585 0.38 18.87 7.05
N ALA A 586 -0.14 19.03 5.84
CA ALA A 586 -1.49 19.58 5.66
C ALA A 586 -2.51 18.62 6.29
N SER A 587 -3.47 19.15 7.06
CA SER A 587 -4.50 18.31 7.71
C SER A 587 -5.23 17.44 6.70
N THR A 588 -5.40 16.15 7.03
CA THR A 588 -6.15 15.18 6.22
C THR A 588 -7.29 14.57 7.06
N ALA A 589 -8.27 13.97 6.40
CA ALA A 589 -9.44 13.43 7.08
C ALA A 589 -9.07 12.14 7.84
N SER A 590 -8.30 11.25 7.22
CA SER A 590 -7.83 10.01 7.84
C SER A 590 -6.85 10.25 9.01
N GLN A 591 -5.85 11.12 8.85
CA GLN A 591 -4.88 11.39 9.92
C GLN A 591 -5.49 12.17 11.10
N THR A 592 -6.44 13.08 10.83
CA THR A 592 -7.25 13.70 11.89
C THR A 592 -8.05 12.65 12.65
N ALA A 593 -8.64 11.68 11.95
CA ALA A 593 -9.37 10.60 12.57
C ALA A 593 -8.47 9.69 13.42
N TRP A 594 -7.25 9.34 12.98
CA TRP A 594 -6.30 8.54 13.79
C TRP A 594 -5.92 9.23 15.10
N ALA A 595 -5.63 10.54 15.05
CA ALA A 595 -5.39 11.34 16.24
C ALA A 595 -6.61 11.35 17.18
N LEU A 596 -7.83 11.49 16.62
CA LEU A 596 -9.07 11.40 17.39
C LEU A 596 -9.29 10.02 18.01
N LEU A 597 -9.04 8.92 17.32
CA LEU A 597 -9.20 7.56 17.86
C LEU A 597 -8.32 7.35 19.10
N ALA A 598 -7.05 7.75 19.04
CA ALA A 598 -6.14 7.72 20.18
C ALA A 598 -6.59 8.63 21.35
N LEU A 599 -7.01 9.87 21.06
CA LEU A 599 -7.51 10.80 22.10
C LEU A 599 -8.79 10.29 22.76
N LEU A 600 -9.74 9.76 21.99
CA LEU A 600 -11.00 9.22 22.48
C LEU A 600 -10.78 7.98 23.36
N ALA A 601 -9.92 7.05 22.93
CA ALA A 601 -9.54 5.88 23.73
C ALA A 601 -8.83 6.30 25.03
N ALA A 602 -8.00 7.34 25.00
CA ALA A 602 -7.36 7.90 26.19
C ALA A 602 -8.31 8.72 27.11
N GLY A 603 -9.59 8.84 26.77
CA GLY A 603 -10.59 9.55 27.57
C GLY A 603 -10.61 11.08 27.39
N GLU A 604 -9.92 11.62 26.37
CA GLU A 604 -9.78 13.06 26.11
C GLU A 604 -10.95 13.65 25.28
N ARG A 605 -12.13 13.00 25.31
CA ARG A 605 -13.33 13.36 24.53
C ARG A 605 -13.75 14.83 24.68
N ASP A 606 -13.75 15.31 25.93
CA ASP A 606 -14.14 16.67 26.28
C ASP A 606 -12.92 17.62 26.34
N GLY A 607 -11.76 17.17 25.83
CA GLY A 607 -10.56 17.97 25.67
C GLY A 607 -10.61 18.81 24.40
N GLY A 608 -10.22 20.09 24.49
CA GLY A 608 -10.32 21.04 23.38
C GLY A 608 -9.57 20.62 22.09
N ALA A 609 -8.60 19.71 22.17
CA ALA A 609 -7.97 19.12 20.98
C ALA A 609 -8.93 18.19 20.22
N ALA A 610 -9.63 17.29 20.92
CA ALA A 610 -10.61 16.39 20.32
C ALA A 610 -11.81 17.17 19.75
N GLU A 611 -12.29 18.18 20.47
CA GLU A 611 -13.36 19.07 19.99
C GLU A 611 -13.01 19.76 18.66
N ARG A 612 -11.76 20.25 18.54
CA ARG A 612 -11.25 20.87 17.32
C ARG A 612 -11.11 19.87 16.16
N GLY A 613 -10.69 18.64 16.41
CA GLY A 613 -10.63 17.59 15.39
C GLY A 613 -12.01 17.20 14.85
N VAL A 614 -13.00 17.06 15.74
CA VAL A 614 -14.39 16.79 15.35
C VAL A 614 -14.96 17.97 14.53
N ALA A 615 -14.66 19.21 14.93
CA ALA A 615 -15.04 20.41 14.18
C ALA A 615 -14.37 20.48 12.79
N TYR A 616 -13.09 20.10 12.68
CA TYR A 616 -12.38 20.00 11.41
C TYR A 616 -13.04 18.97 10.48
N LEU A 617 -13.29 17.74 10.95
CA LEU A 617 -13.91 16.69 10.13
C LEU A 617 -15.30 17.13 9.64
N ALA A 618 -16.14 17.63 10.54
CA ALA A 618 -17.47 18.08 10.16
C ALA A 618 -17.48 19.33 9.26
N GLY A 619 -16.49 20.22 9.41
CA GLY A 619 -16.33 21.43 8.59
C GLY A 619 -15.71 21.20 7.20
N THR A 620 -15.04 20.07 7.00
CA THR A 620 -14.39 19.69 5.72
C THR A 620 -15.18 18.65 4.91
N GLN A 621 -16.29 18.12 5.45
CA GLN A 621 -17.13 17.16 4.73
C GLN A 621 -17.78 17.80 3.48
N ARG A 622 -17.67 17.10 2.36
CA ARG A 622 -18.26 17.46 1.06
C ARG A 622 -19.78 17.28 1.06
N GLY A 623 -20.43 17.88 0.06
CA GLY A 623 -21.88 17.90 -0.12
C GLY A 623 -22.57 16.52 -0.25
N ASP A 624 -21.82 15.49 -0.64
CA ASP A 624 -22.25 14.09 -0.80
C ASP A 624 -21.96 13.18 0.41
N GLY A 625 -21.49 13.76 1.53
CA GLY A 625 -21.16 13.02 2.76
C GLY A 625 -19.71 12.52 2.83
N SER A 626 -18.91 12.78 1.80
CA SER A 626 -17.53 12.30 1.68
C SER A 626 -16.47 13.33 2.07
N TRP A 627 -15.19 12.96 2.12
CA TRP A 627 -14.06 13.91 2.22
C TRP A 627 -13.15 13.86 0.98
N ASP A 628 -12.42 14.97 0.75
CA ASP A 628 -11.29 15.02 -0.18
C ASP A 628 -9.99 14.68 0.56
N GLU A 629 -9.12 13.88 -0.05
CA GLU A 629 -7.79 13.55 0.48
C GLU A 629 -6.82 13.27 -0.67
N PRO A 630 -6.17 14.31 -1.24
CA PRO A 630 -5.19 14.13 -2.31
C PRO A 630 -3.85 13.62 -1.77
N HIS A 631 -3.52 13.94 -0.52
CA HIS A 631 -2.34 13.45 0.19
C HIS A 631 -2.40 11.94 0.40
N TYR A 632 -1.22 11.31 0.41
CA TYR A 632 -1.09 9.87 0.53
C TYR A 632 -0.87 9.54 2.01
N THR A 633 -1.73 8.69 2.56
CA THR A 633 -1.76 8.37 4.00
C THR A 633 -1.47 6.89 4.26
N GLY A 634 -1.37 6.06 3.22
CA GLY A 634 -0.83 4.71 3.26
C GLY A 634 0.64 4.63 2.85
N THR A 635 1.31 3.56 3.26
CA THR A 635 2.73 3.31 2.99
C THR A 635 2.93 1.83 2.68
N GLY A 636 3.46 1.48 1.51
CA GLY A 636 3.91 0.12 1.22
C GLY A 636 5.36 -0.10 1.67
N PHE A 637 6.24 0.85 1.35
CA PHE A 637 7.61 0.93 1.87
C PHE A 637 7.89 2.36 2.36
N PRO A 638 8.41 2.54 3.59
CA PRO A 638 8.77 3.85 4.13
C PRO A 638 9.55 4.69 3.12
N TRP A 639 9.06 5.90 2.84
CA TRP A 639 9.55 6.82 1.79
C TRP A 639 9.45 6.33 0.33
N ASP A 640 9.94 5.12 0.04
CA ASP A 640 10.14 4.63 -1.33
C ASP A 640 8.83 4.31 -2.06
N PHE A 641 7.77 3.92 -1.35
CA PHE A 641 6.50 3.53 -1.97
C PHE A 641 5.29 3.91 -1.11
N SER A 642 4.65 5.03 -1.45
CA SER A 642 3.46 5.55 -0.78
C SER A 642 2.17 5.13 -1.47
N ILE A 643 1.08 5.05 -0.71
CA ILE A 643 -0.25 4.61 -1.16
C ILE A 643 -1.31 5.66 -0.75
N ASN A 644 -2.23 6.00 -1.65
CA ASN A 644 -3.49 6.64 -1.31
C ASN A 644 -4.59 5.58 -1.34
N TYR A 645 -5.03 5.16 -0.15
CA TYR A 645 -6.21 4.33 0.03
C TYR A 645 -7.45 5.22 -0.08
N HIS A 646 -8.15 5.22 -1.22
CA HIS A 646 -9.24 6.18 -1.44
C HIS A 646 -10.43 6.00 -0.49
N LEU A 647 -10.54 4.88 0.23
CA LEU A 647 -11.57 4.66 1.24
C LEU A 647 -11.18 5.16 2.64
N TYR A 648 -9.89 5.39 2.95
CA TYR A 648 -9.43 5.88 4.27
C TYR A 648 -10.08 7.19 4.68
N ARG A 649 -10.21 8.12 3.73
CA ARG A 649 -10.92 9.39 3.89
C ARG A 649 -12.42 9.27 4.15
N GLN A 650 -12.98 8.05 4.16
CA GLN A 650 -14.37 7.75 4.54
C GLN A 650 -14.41 6.95 5.84
N VAL A 651 -13.73 5.79 5.88
CA VAL A 651 -13.85 4.84 7.01
C VAL A 651 -13.31 5.44 8.30
N PHE A 652 -12.14 6.07 8.29
CA PHE A 652 -11.56 6.61 9.52
C PHE A 652 -12.33 7.82 10.07
N PRO A 653 -12.70 8.85 9.28
CA PRO A 653 -13.58 9.92 9.74
C PRO A 653 -14.91 9.41 10.31
N LEU A 654 -15.52 8.41 9.67
CA LEU A 654 -16.75 7.79 10.17
C LEU A 654 -16.53 7.08 11.51
N THR A 655 -15.49 6.26 11.65
CA THR A 655 -15.15 5.60 12.92
C THR A 655 -14.90 6.62 14.03
N ALA A 656 -14.10 7.66 13.78
CA ALA A 656 -13.78 8.67 14.77
C ALA A 656 -15.02 9.48 15.22
N LEU A 657 -15.87 9.90 14.28
CA LEU A 657 -17.12 10.60 14.59
C LEU A 657 -18.13 9.68 15.30
N GLY A 658 -18.22 8.41 14.89
CA GLY A 658 -19.01 7.37 15.55
C GLY A 658 -18.59 7.17 17.00
N ARG A 659 -17.30 6.88 17.24
CA ARG A 659 -16.74 6.72 18.60
C ARG A 659 -16.87 8.00 19.44
N TYR A 660 -16.78 9.20 18.85
CA TYR A 660 -17.07 10.46 19.57
C TYR A 660 -18.52 10.55 20.03
N LEU A 661 -19.48 10.13 19.21
CA LEU A 661 -20.91 10.20 19.54
C LEU A 661 -21.36 9.11 20.51
N HIS A 662 -20.97 7.86 20.22
CA HIS A 662 -21.52 6.65 20.83
C HIS A 662 -20.60 6.00 21.87
N GLY A 663 -19.34 6.43 21.94
CA GLY A 663 -18.27 5.64 22.54
C GLY A 663 -17.82 4.54 21.59
N GLU A 664 -16.75 3.83 21.95
CA GLU A 664 -16.34 2.63 21.23
C GLU A 664 -17.38 1.52 21.38
N GLY A 665 -17.66 0.81 20.27
CA GLY A 665 -18.77 -0.13 20.16
C GLY A 665 -18.70 -1.26 21.18
N ALA A 666 -19.46 -1.15 22.27
CA ALA A 666 -19.51 -2.11 23.36
C ALA A 666 -20.30 -3.41 23.02
N ALA A 667 -19.93 -4.05 21.90
CA ALA A 667 -20.33 -5.41 21.55
C ALA A 667 -19.53 -6.41 22.38
N ALA A 668 -19.91 -6.56 23.65
CA ALA A 668 -19.51 -7.64 24.56
C ALA A 668 -17.98 -7.86 24.74
N VAL A 669 -17.35 -7.02 25.57
CA VAL A 669 -16.32 -7.55 26.48
C VAL A 669 -17.01 -8.62 27.32
N ALA A 670 -16.74 -9.89 27.01
CA ALA A 670 -17.38 -11.01 27.67
C ALA A 670 -17.09 -10.95 29.19
N ALA A 671 -18.11 -10.63 29.98
CA ALA A 671 -18.00 -10.71 31.44
C ALA A 671 -17.50 -12.12 31.80
N PRO A 672 -16.48 -12.25 32.67
CA PRO A 672 -15.89 -13.54 32.95
C PRO A 672 -16.97 -14.49 33.44
N LEU A 673 -17.06 -15.67 32.81
CA LEU A 673 -17.99 -16.73 33.17
C LEU A 673 -17.92 -16.92 34.69
N ARG A 674 -19.00 -16.53 35.39
CA ARG A 674 -19.12 -16.78 36.82
C ARG A 674 -19.09 -18.29 37.02
N GLN A 675 -17.98 -18.82 37.52
CA GLN A 675 -17.93 -20.15 38.08
C GLN A 675 -18.97 -20.20 39.20
N GLY A 676 -20.01 -20.99 39.01
CA GLY A 676 -21.09 -21.16 39.98
C GLY A 676 -21.39 -22.64 40.16
N GLY A 677 -21.31 -23.10 41.42
CA GLY A 677 -21.65 -24.47 41.83
C GLY A 677 -20.42 -25.37 41.94
#